data_AF-A0A847BR60-F1
#
_entry.id   AF-A0A847BR60-F1
#
_cell.length_a   1.000
_cell.length_b   1.000
_cell.length_c   1.000
_cell.angle_alpha   90.00
_cell.angle_beta   90.00
_cell.angle_gamma   90.00
#
_symmetry.space_group_name_H-M   'P 1'
#
loop_
_entity.id
_entity.type
_entity.pdbx_description
1 polymer ?
#
loop_
_entity_poly.entity_id
_entity_poly.type
_entity_poly.pdbx_seq_one_letter_code
_entity_poly.pdbx_strand_id
1 'polypeptide(L)'
;MKIALIGNPNSGKTTLFNAITGKIEYVGNWPGVTVAKKEGRIKTSLNPGKEDLIAVDLPGAYSMSPYTCEECITSNFVLDAAPDVIINIVDSTNLSRSLFFTSQLLELGIPVVVALNKIDMTEEKGNVIKTDLLSARLRCPVVEITATKTRTNGLKQLVATTVKHGKGGVQKAPIRLGLQEIQSKRDFKKADRKRFEFVENIVAEVERKKISPKQQTRQDKLDRIVAHKWLGVLIFAVVIWFIFWISQATLGPLLADIFVGWLEIFQGWVAGLLTNVHPVISALLVDGILGGVIAVVGFLPLIMIMFFLMALFEDSGYMARAAIVMDRFFKKVGLSGRSVIPMVMGTACAIPAVMATRTIKNQRQRRTTAMLAPFMPCGAKLPIIALFAGVFFSDNAWVGTSMYLLGIAVILFSALIIRKITGDESVSYFIMELPEYKIPSAKRALFSTLSRARAFVVKAGTVILVCNAIVHILQTFNWNFQVVAETAADTSILASLARPFALIFIPLGFGIWQFAAAAITGLVAKENVVGTLAVTFGISNFINLENFELVGGAAGVSAAFSIGSVAALSFLVFNLFSPPCFAAIAAIRAEVDSAKWTWGAVAFQLSMGYSLSFFIYQIGTLITEKRLGTGFVPGLIAVLVIISIIAVLMYRGSKEKSLVKATQKVGS
;
A
#
# COMPACT_ATOMS: atom_id res chain seq x y z
N MET A 1 18.77 -9.32 35.97
CA MET A 1 19.52 -9.08 34.72
C MET A 1 18.55 -8.87 33.58
N LYS A 2 18.68 -7.76 32.86
CA LYS A 2 17.87 -7.39 31.70
C LYS A 2 18.61 -7.74 30.41
N ILE A 3 18.03 -8.64 29.64
CA ILE A 3 18.61 -9.21 28.42
C ILE A 3 17.88 -8.64 27.22
N ALA A 4 18.58 -7.91 26.36
CA ALA A 4 18.01 -7.38 25.12
C ALA A 4 18.17 -8.41 23.99
N LEU A 5 17.06 -8.83 23.39
CA LEU A 5 17.07 -9.66 22.18
C LEU A 5 17.05 -8.75 20.95
N ILE A 6 18.13 -8.80 20.20
CA ILE A 6 18.38 -7.90 19.07
C ILE A 6 18.72 -8.72 17.83
N GLY A 7 18.29 -8.30 16.66
CA GLY A 7 18.68 -8.96 15.42
C GLY A 7 17.94 -8.40 14.21
N ASN A 8 18.28 -8.90 13.03
CA ASN A 8 17.59 -8.48 11.81
C ASN A 8 16.13 -8.96 11.80
N PRO A 9 15.25 -8.28 11.04
CA PRO A 9 13.95 -8.84 10.69
C PRO A 9 14.10 -10.25 10.11
N ASN A 10 13.20 -11.16 10.47
CA ASN A 10 13.18 -12.57 10.03
C ASN A 10 14.38 -13.43 10.47
N SER A 11 15.26 -12.98 11.37
CA SER A 11 16.35 -13.81 11.92
C SER A 11 15.87 -14.91 12.88
N GLY A 12 14.56 -14.97 13.18
CA GLY A 12 13.97 -15.93 14.12
C GLY A 12 13.92 -15.44 15.57
N LYS A 13 14.11 -14.14 15.80
CA LYS A 13 14.07 -13.49 17.12
C LYS A 13 12.78 -13.77 17.92
N THR A 14 11.59 -13.61 17.32
CA THR A 14 10.31 -13.90 18.02
C THR A 14 10.16 -15.39 18.33
N THR A 15 10.65 -16.27 17.46
CA THR A 15 10.69 -17.72 17.70
C THR A 15 11.59 -18.03 18.90
N LEU A 16 12.78 -17.42 18.96
CA LEU A 16 13.70 -17.57 20.09
C LEU A 16 13.10 -17.04 21.39
N PHE A 17 12.49 -15.84 21.37
CA PHE A 17 11.80 -15.25 22.52
C PHE A 17 10.76 -16.21 23.09
N ASN A 18 9.84 -16.69 22.25
CA ASN A 18 8.80 -17.65 22.65
C ASN A 18 9.38 -18.96 23.21
N ALA A 19 10.52 -19.40 22.67
CA ALA A 19 11.18 -20.61 23.13
C ALA A 19 11.75 -20.44 24.55
N ILE A 20 12.34 -19.27 24.87
CA ILE A 20 12.98 -19.01 26.16
C ILE A 20 12.04 -18.52 27.26
N THR A 21 10.97 -17.77 26.95
CA THR A 21 10.00 -17.26 27.94
C THR A 21 8.79 -18.17 28.11
N GLY A 22 8.42 -18.92 27.07
CA GLY A 22 7.10 -19.55 27.00
C GLY A 22 6.06 -18.49 26.62
N LYS A 23 4.93 -18.89 26.05
CA LYS A 23 3.93 -17.97 25.45
C LYS A 23 3.29 -16.94 26.41
N ILE A 24 3.83 -16.77 27.62
CA ILE A 24 3.40 -15.82 28.64
C ILE A 24 4.16 -14.51 28.41
N GLU A 25 3.49 -13.54 27.80
CA GLU A 25 4.04 -12.22 27.48
C GLU A 25 3.23 -11.13 28.18
N TYR A 26 3.90 -10.13 28.78
CA TYR A 26 3.25 -8.84 29.01
C TYR A 26 3.38 -8.04 27.71
N VAL A 27 2.27 -7.88 26.98
CA VAL A 27 2.23 -7.14 25.71
C VAL A 27 1.72 -5.73 25.98
N GLY A 28 2.66 -4.78 26.04
CA GLY A 28 2.36 -3.35 26.06
C GLY A 28 2.71 -2.69 24.72
N ASN A 29 2.70 -1.36 24.68
CA ASN A 29 3.26 -0.59 23.57
C ASN A 29 4.52 0.14 24.04
N TRP A 30 5.48 0.33 23.14
CA TRP A 30 6.60 1.23 23.40
C TRP A 30 6.09 2.67 23.58
N PRO A 31 6.67 3.49 24.49
CA PRO A 31 6.18 4.84 24.75
C PRO A 31 6.05 5.69 23.47
N GLY A 32 4.86 6.27 23.24
CA GLY A 32 4.61 7.18 22.12
C GLY A 32 4.47 6.52 20.74
N VAL A 33 4.45 5.19 20.63
CA VAL A 33 4.35 4.48 19.34
C VAL A 33 3.44 3.24 19.43
N THR A 34 2.88 2.82 18.29
CA THR A 34 1.99 1.64 18.20
C THR A 34 2.73 0.31 18.10
N VAL A 35 4.04 0.28 18.36
CA VAL A 35 4.86 -0.92 18.24
C VAL A 35 4.74 -1.72 19.54
N ALA A 36 4.38 -2.99 19.42
CA ALA A 36 4.23 -3.88 20.58
C ALA A 36 5.58 -4.05 21.31
N LYS A 37 5.54 -3.90 22.63
CA LYS A 37 6.64 -4.18 23.54
C LYS A 37 6.38 -5.52 24.20
N LYS A 38 7.31 -6.47 24.05
CA LYS A 38 7.23 -7.80 24.67
C LYS A 38 8.34 -7.96 25.69
N GLU A 39 7.95 -8.26 26.92
CA GLU A 39 8.86 -8.58 28.01
C GLU A 39 8.38 -9.87 28.68
N GLY A 40 9.34 -10.72 29.07
CA GLY A 40 9.03 -12.00 29.69
C GLY A 40 10.19 -12.54 30.50
N ARG A 41 9.88 -13.27 31.57
CA ARG A 41 10.89 -13.97 32.37
C ARG A 41 11.36 -15.22 31.63
N ILE A 42 12.66 -15.48 31.67
CA ILE A 42 13.22 -16.72 31.10
C ILE A 42 12.78 -17.92 31.93
N LYS A 43 12.41 -19.03 31.27
CA LYS A 43 12.00 -20.28 31.93
C LYS A 43 13.07 -20.78 32.89
N THR A 44 12.64 -21.19 34.08
CA THR A 44 13.51 -21.80 35.10
C THR A 44 14.24 -23.05 34.59
N SER A 45 13.64 -23.81 33.65
CA SER A 45 14.27 -24.98 33.02
C SER A 45 15.50 -24.67 32.16
N LEU A 46 15.65 -23.41 31.72
CA LEU A 46 16.81 -22.92 30.97
C LEU A 46 17.77 -22.11 31.85
N ASN A 47 17.38 -21.82 33.09
CA ASN A 47 18.12 -21.01 34.05
C ASN A 47 18.29 -21.76 35.40
N PRO A 48 19.20 -22.75 35.47
CA PRO A 48 19.40 -23.55 36.67
C PRO A 48 19.96 -22.75 37.85
N GLY A 49 20.55 -21.57 37.61
CA GLY A 49 21.08 -20.68 38.67
C GLY A 49 20.02 -19.87 39.42
N LYS A 50 18.73 -19.99 39.07
CA LYS A 50 17.60 -19.24 39.67
C LYS A 50 17.78 -17.71 39.69
N GLU A 51 18.50 -17.16 38.72
CA GLU A 51 18.67 -15.70 38.61
C GLU A 51 17.41 -15.03 38.06
N ASP A 52 17.10 -13.79 38.47
CA ASP A 52 15.98 -13.05 37.88
C ASP A 52 16.38 -12.50 36.50
N LEU A 53 16.06 -13.26 35.45
CA LEU A 53 16.38 -12.95 34.06
C LEU A 53 15.13 -12.47 33.32
N ILE A 54 15.17 -11.21 32.86
CA ILE A 54 14.10 -10.59 32.09
C ILE A 54 14.58 -10.43 30.65
N ALA A 55 13.92 -11.11 29.72
CA ALA A 55 14.15 -10.94 28.29
C ALA A 55 13.24 -9.84 27.74
N VAL A 56 13.81 -8.93 26.97
CA VAL A 56 13.09 -7.87 26.25
C VAL A 56 13.26 -8.09 24.76
N ASP A 57 12.16 -8.26 24.03
CA ASP A 57 12.18 -8.40 22.58
C ASP A 57 12.22 -7.02 21.92
N LEU A 58 13.35 -6.66 21.28
CA LEU A 58 13.44 -5.41 20.54
C LEU A 58 12.92 -5.57 19.11
N PRO A 59 12.36 -4.52 18.49
CA PRO A 59 12.02 -4.56 17.06
C PRO A 59 13.24 -4.94 16.19
N GLY A 60 12.97 -5.68 15.11
CA GLY A 60 14.04 -6.12 14.21
C GLY A 60 14.67 -4.93 13.47
N ALA A 61 15.99 -4.81 13.52
CA ALA A 61 16.74 -3.68 12.95
C ALA A 61 17.86 -4.18 12.01
N TYR A 62 18.16 -3.41 10.96
CA TYR A 62 19.32 -3.68 10.10
C TYR A 62 20.55 -2.85 10.48
N SER A 63 20.32 -1.76 11.21
CA SER A 63 21.37 -0.88 11.70
C SER A 63 20.89 -0.16 12.96
N MET A 64 21.82 0.34 13.77
CA MET A 64 21.60 1.34 14.82
C MET A 64 21.18 2.71 14.27
N SER A 65 21.20 2.91 12.94
CA SER A 65 20.75 4.16 12.33
C SER A 65 19.21 4.23 12.27
N PRO A 66 18.57 5.30 12.76
CA PRO A 66 17.12 5.36 12.92
C PRO A 66 16.40 5.75 11.62
N TYR A 67 16.40 4.86 10.61
CA TYR A 67 15.67 5.10 9.36
C TYR A 67 14.19 4.68 9.44
N THR A 68 13.85 3.84 10.41
CA THR A 68 12.50 3.33 10.67
C THR A 68 12.14 3.51 12.14
N CYS A 69 10.84 3.55 12.46
CA CYS A 69 10.40 3.62 13.85
C CYS A 69 10.92 2.42 14.66
N GLU A 70 11.00 1.23 14.05
CA GLU A 70 11.57 0.03 14.66
C GLU A 70 13.05 0.23 15.03
N GLU A 71 13.87 0.74 14.10
CA GLU A 71 15.28 1.02 14.36
C GLU A 71 15.47 2.13 15.39
N CYS A 72 14.60 3.15 15.41
CA CYS A 72 14.62 4.20 16.41
C CYS A 72 14.34 3.66 17.82
N ILE A 73 13.33 2.79 17.98
CA ILE A 73 13.01 2.13 19.26
C ILE A 73 14.19 1.27 19.72
N THR A 74 14.74 0.45 18.80
CA THR A 74 15.87 -0.42 19.12
C THR A 74 17.10 0.39 19.51
N SER A 75 17.41 1.47 18.79
CA SER A 75 18.53 2.35 19.10
C SER A 75 18.34 3.05 20.45
N ASN A 76 17.20 3.70 20.66
CA ASN A 76 16.92 4.44 21.90
C ASN A 76 16.90 3.50 23.10
N PHE A 77 16.31 2.32 23.00
CA PHE A 77 16.32 1.38 24.12
C PHE A 77 17.74 0.94 24.48
N VAL A 78 18.59 0.64 23.50
CA VAL A 78 19.95 0.18 23.80
C VAL A 78 20.80 1.32 24.39
N LEU A 79 20.59 2.56 23.95
CA LEU A 79 21.32 3.73 24.44
C LEU A 79 20.80 4.22 25.81
N ASP A 80 19.48 4.29 26.00
CA ASP A 80 18.85 4.89 27.18
C ASP A 80 18.65 3.88 28.31
N ALA A 81 18.25 2.64 27.99
CA ALA A 81 17.92 1.63 29.00
C ALA A 81 19.10 0.74 29.40
N ALA A 82 20.25 0.87 28.71
CA ALA A 82 21.53 0.22 28.99
C ALA A 82 21.38 -1.23 29.50
N PRO A 83 20.96 -2.19 28.65
CA PRO A 83 20.78 -3.57 29.05
C PRO A 83 22.08 -4.21 29.56
N ASP A 84 21.98 -5.13 30.52
CA ASP A 84 23.16 -5.82 31.09
C ASP A 84 23.90 -6.66 30.04
N VAL A 85 23.16 -7.23 29.09
CA VAL A 85 23.71 -8.06 28.00
C VAL A 85 22.76 -8.10 26.81
N ILE A 86 23.34 -8.13 25.61
CA ILE A 86 22.64 -8.26 24.34
C ILE A 86 22.79 -9.70 23.84
N ILE A 87 21.67 -10.38 23.61
CA ILE A 87 21.64 -11.57 22.76
C ILE A 87 21.36 -11.09 21.34
N ASN A 88 22.37 -11.18 20.48
CA ASN A 88 22.26 -10.81 19.07
C ASN A 88 21.96 -12.04 18.21
N ILE A 89 20.75 -12.12 17.67
CA ILE A 89 20.30 -13.21 16.80
C ILE A 89 20.77 -12.96 15.37
N VAL A 90 21.73 -13.77 14.93
CA VAL A 90 22.36 -13.73 13.61
C VAL A 90 21.80 -14.87 12.75
N ASP A 91 21.34 -14.54 11.53
CA ASP A 91 20.86 -15.56 10.58
C ASP A 91 22.05 -16.21 9.86
N SER A 92 22.27 -17.51 10.11
CA SER A 92 23.37 -18.25 9.49
C SER A 92 23.26 -18.32 7.95
N THR A 93 22.05 -18.25 7.39
CA THR A 93 21.86 -18.28 5.93
C THR A 93 22.26 -16.97 5.24
N ASN A 94 22.40 -15.87 6.01
CA ASN A 94 22.73 -14.54 5.50
C ASN A 94 23.74 -13.82 6.41
N LEU A 95 24.86 -14.51 6.68
CA LEU A 95 25.84 -14.13 7.71
C LEU A 95 26.39 -12.70 7.53
N SER A 96 26.80 -12.32 6.32
CA SER A 96 27.35 -10.98 6.03
C SER A 96 26.40 -9.85 6.44
N ARG A 97 25.12 -9.99 6.13
CA ARG A 97 24.12 -8.98 6.47
C ARG A 97 23.92 -8.86 7.98
N SER A 98 23.84 -9.99 8.68
CA SER A 98 23.67 -9.98 10.14
C SER A 98 24.91 -9.49 10.88
N LEU A 99 26.11 -9.79 10.37
CA LEU A 99 27.35 -9.31 10.96
C LEU A 99 27.54 -7.79 10.78
N PHE A 100 26.95 -7.18 9.74
CA PHE A 100 26.94 -5.72 9.61
C PHE A 100 26.31 -5.05 10.82
N PHE A 101 25.11 -5.49 11.23
CA PHE A 101 24.45 -4.95 12.42
C PHE A 101 25.21 -5.31 13.70
N THR A 102 25.73 -6.55 13.77
CA THR A 102 26.57 -7.03 14.87
C THR A 102 27.77 -6.11 15.11
N SER A 103 28.44 -5.65 14.04
CA SER A 103 29.59 -4.74 14.16
C SER A 103 29.26 -3.44 14.89
N GLN A 104 28.02 -2.94 14.75
CA GLN A 104 27.55 -1.72 15.42
C GLN A 104 27.25 -1.99 16.89
N LEU A 105 26.63 -3.13 17.20
CA LEU A 105 26.34 -3.53 18.59
C LEU A 105 27.62 -3.73 19.41
N LEU A 106 28.66 -4.32 18.81
CA LEU A 106 29.96 -4.54 19.46
C LEU A 106 30.68 -3.24 19.84
N GLU A 107 30.35 -2.11 19.21
CA GLU A 107 30.92 -0.79 19.51
C GLU A 107 30.27 -0.10 20.71
N LEU A 108 29.11 -0.57 21.17
CA LEU A 108 28.36 0.07 22.26
C LEU A 108 28.96 -0.20 23.65
N GLY A 109 29.93 -1.10 23.76
CA GLY A 109 30.56 -1.50 25.03
C GLY A 109 29.72 -2.43 25.90
N ILE A 110 28.46 -2.67 25.54
CA ILE A 110 27.55 -3.61 26.19
C ILE A 110 27.95 -5.05 25.82
N PRO A 111 28.03 -6.01 26.76
CA PRO A 111 28.28 -7.42 26.47
C PRO A 111 27.36 -7.98 25.38
N VAL A 112 27.94 -8.62 24.36
CA VAL A 112 27.17 -9.23 23.27
C VAL A 112 27.41 -10.73 23.26
N VAL A 113 26.34 -11.52 23.13
CA VAL A 113 26.40 -12.95 22.82
C VAL A 113 25.68 -13.18 21.50
N VAL A 114 26.36 -13.78 20.53
CA VAL A 114 25.80 -14.07 19.22
C VAL A 114 25.07 -15.41 19.26
N ALA A 115 23.77 -15.37 19.01
CA ALA A 115 22.95 -16.56 18.79
C ALA A 115 22.86 -16.82 17.28
N LEU A 116 23.68 -17.74 16.77
CA LEU A 116 23.72 -18.11 15.36
C LEU A 116 22.56 -19.06 15.03
N ASN A 117 21.50 -18.52 14.44
CA ASN A 117 20.24 -19.22 14.23
C ASN A 117 20.10 -19.80 12.81
N LYS A 118 19.16 -20.74 12.64
CA LYS A 118 18.85 -21.45 11.38
C LYS A 118 20.01 -22.29 10.83
N ILE A 119 20.85 -22.83 11.72
CA ILE A 119 22.02 -23.62 11.32
C ILE A 119 21.61 -24.84 10.47
N ASP A 120 20.43 -25.40 10.75
CA ASP A 120 19.80 -26.48 9.96
C ASP A 120 19.63 -26.11 8.48
N MET A 121 19.17 -24.90 8.18
CA MET A 121 19.04 -24.43 6.79
C MET A 121 20.40 -24.23 6.10
N THR A 122 21.43 -23.87 6.86
CA THR A 122 22.79 -23.70 6.36
C THR A 122 23.42 -25.05 6.03
N GLU A 123 23.20 -26.05 6.89
CA GLU A 123 23.61 -27.46 6.69
C GLU A 123 22.87 -28.11 5.52
N GLU A 124 21.56 -27.88 5.35
CA GLU A 124 20.78 -28.36 4.20
C GLU A 124 21.34 -27.85 2.86
N LYS A 125 21.85 -26.61 2.84
CA LYS A 125 22.54 -26.03 1.68
C LYS A 125 23.98 -26.55 1.52
N GLY A 126 24.48 -27.32 2.49
CA GLY A 126 25.83 -27.86 2.55
C GLY A 126 26.90 -26.84 2.92
N ASN A 127 26.52 -25.68 3.44
CA ASN A 127 27.46 -24.66 3.89
C ASN A 127 27.93 -24.99 5.32
N VAL A 128 29.17 -24.63 5.64
CA VAL A 128 29.75 -24.84 6.97
C VAL A 128 30.26 -23.51 7.52
N ILE A 129 29.87 -23.17 8.75
CA ILE A 129 30.31 -21.95 9.45
C ILE A 129 31.24 -22.38 10.59
N LYS A 130 32.47 -21.86 10.60
CA LYS A 130 33.43 -22.11 11.69
C LYS A 130 33.15 -21.22 12.89
N THR A 131 32.32 -21.68 13.82
CA THR A 131 31.84 -20.87 14.96
C THR A 131 32.95 -20.45 15.93
N ASP A 132 33.96 -21.29 16.17
CA ASP A 132 35.13 -20.91 16.99
C ASP A 132 35.90 -19.73 16.39
N LEU A 133 36.13 -19.76 15.08
CA LEU A 133 36.83 -18.70 14.37
C LEU A 133 35.99 -17.40 14.35
N LEU A 134 34.68 -17.53 14.19
CA LEU A 134 33.76 -16.40 14.25
C LEU A 134 33.78 -15.73 15.63
N SER A 135 33.74 -16.53 16.69
CA SER A 135 33.83 -16.09 18.08
C SER A 135 35.14 -15.32 18.35
N ALA A 136 36.27 -15.87 17.87
CA ALA A 136 37.58 -15.24 18.00
C ALA A 136 37.66 -13.88 17.25
N ARG A 137 37.12 -13.81 16.03
CA ARG A 137 37.16 -12.57 15.21
C ARG A 137 36.22 -11.48 15.71
N LEU A 138 35.04 -11.86 16.21
CA LEU A 138 34.08 -10.90 16.78
C LEU A 138 34.43 -10.49 18.22
N ARG A 139 35.33 -11.23 18.89
CA ARG A 139 35.67 -11.06 20.31
C ARG A 139 34.44 -11.15 21.21
N CYS A 140 33.50 -12.02 20.86
CA CYS A 140 32.30 -12.28 21.65
C CYS A 140 31.86 -13.75 21.49
N PRO A 141 31.19 -14.36 22.48
CA PRO A 141 30.75 -15.75 22.38
C PRO A 141 29.73 -15.96 21.26
N VAL A 142 29.89 -17.02 20.49
CA VAL A 142 28.96 -17.46 19.44
C VAL A 142 28.37 -18.81 19.83
N VAL A 143 27.05 -18.93 19.85
CA VAL A 143 26.33 -20.17 20.17
C VAL A 143 25.39 -20.52 19.02
N GLU A 144 25.48 -21.75 18.54
CA GLU A 144 24.59 -22.30 17.50
C GLU A 144 23.24 -22.64 18.09
N ILE A 145 22.17 -22.18 17.42
CA ILE A 145 20.80 -22.46 17.84
C ILE A 145 19.91 -22.84 16.66
N THR A 146 18.88 -23.63 16.96
CA THR A 146 17.75 -23.88 16.04
C THR A 146 16.46 -23.65 16.80
N ALA A 147 15.92 -22.42 16.70
CA ALA A 147 14.77 -22.02 17.53
C ALA A 147 13.47 -22.80 17.24
N THR A 148 13.36 -23.47 16.09
CA THR A 148 12.19 -24.26 15.66
C THR A 148 12.16 -25.69 16.19
N LYS A 149 13.31 -26.28 16.57
CA LYS A 149 13.39 -27.68 17.03
C LYS A 149 13.19 -27.75 18.56
N THR A 150 12.39 -28.72 19.02
CA THR A 150 12.01 -28.80 20.44
C THR A 150 13.04 -29.51 21.33
N ARG A 151 13.90 -30.37 20.77
CA ARG A 151 14.81 -31.26 21.55
C ARG A 151 16.30 -30.89 21.49
N THR A 152 16.82 -30.40 20.37
CA THR A 152 18.23 -30.04 20.17
C THR A 152 18.34 -28.62 19.59
N ASN A 153 18.25 -27.61 20.46
CA ASN A 153 18.09 -26.21 20.04
C ASN A 153 19.14 -25.23 20.55
N GLY A 154 20.16 -25.70 21.30
CA GLY A 154 21.25 -24.86 21.81
C GLY A 154 20.83 -23.83 22.88
N LEU A 155 19.56 -23.77 23.27
CA LEU A 155 19.02 -22.70 24.12
C LEU A 155 19.60 -22.70 25.54
N LYS A 156 19.84 -23.88 26.13
CA LYS A 156 20.45 -24.00 27.46
C LYS A 156 21.86 -23.41 27.47
N GLN A 157 22.65 -23.73 26.44
CA GLN A 157 24.01 -23.21 26.28
C GLN A 157 24.00 -21.70 26.04
N LEU A 158 23.06 -21.19 25.25
CA LEU A 158 22.91 -19.76 25.00
C LEU A 158 22.64 -18.98 26.29
N VAL A 159 21.66 -19.41 27.09
CA VAL A 159 21.31 -18.75 28.35
C VAL A 159 22.47 -18.81 29.34
N ALA A 160 23.10 -19.98 29.51
CA ALA A 160 24.26 -20.12 30.40
C ALA A 160 25.44 -19.21 30.00
N THR A 161 25.73 -19.11 28.69
CA THR A 161 26.79 -18.24 28.16
C THR A 161 26.45 -16.77 28.35
N THR A 162 25.17 -16.40 28.19
CA THR A 162 24.65 -15.04 28.40
C THR A 162 24.84 -14.59 29.84
N VAL A 163 24.45 -15.44 30.80
CA VAL A 163 24.61 -15.14 32.24
C VAL A 163 26.09 -14.99 32.60
N LYS A 164 26.94 -15.91 32.11
CA LYS A 164 28.39 -15.87 32.38
C LYS A 164 29.05 -14.60 31.81
N HIS A 165 28.67 -14.19 30.60
CA HIS A 165 29.27 -13.04 29.93
C HIS A 165 28.73 -11.68 30.44
N GLY A 166 27.45 -11.63 30.81
CA GLY A 166 26.78 -10.42 31.31
C GLY A 166 27.22 -9.96 32.72
N LYS A 167 27.74 -10.87 33.56
CA LYS A 167 28.11 -10.56 34.96
C LYS A 167 29.45 -9.83 35.16
N GLY A 168 30.25 -9.60 34.11
CA GLY A 168 31.57 -8.95 34.30
C GLY A 168 32.33 -8.57 33.03
N GLY A 169 31.70 -8.59 31.86
CA GLY A 169 32.33 -8.20 30.60
C GLY A 169 32.10 -6.73 30.27
N VAL A 170 33.11 -6.04 29.75
CA VAL A 170 32.90 -4.90 28.84
C VAL A 170 33.23 -5.41 27.45
N GLN A 171 32.31 -5.24 26.50
CA GLN A 171 32.54 -5.69 25.13
C GLN A 171 33.62 -4.83 24.49
N LYS A 172 34.76 -5.45 24.15
CA LYS A 172 35.82 -4.79 23.38
C LYS A 172 35.55 -4.97 21.90
N ALA A 173 35.14 -3.90 21.24
CA ALA A 173 34.89 -3.90 19.80
C ALA A 173 36.16 -4.33 19.02
N PRO A 174 36.04 -5.23 18.03
CA PRO A 174 37.17 -5.59 17.16
C PRO A 174 37.58 -4.41 16.26
N ILE A 175 36.64 -3.53 15.91
CA ILE A 175 36.86 -2.29 15.17
C ILE A 175 36.05 -1.19 15.86
N ARG A 176 36.62 0.02 15.96
CA ARG A 176 35.90 1.25 16.35
C ARG A 176 35.84 2.19 15.16
N LEU A 177 34.66 2.36 14.58
CA LEU A 177 34.43 3.27 13.44
C LEU A 177 33.66 4.55 13.83
N GLY A 178 33.45 4.75 15.13
CA GLY A 178 32.88 5.98 15.68
C GLY A 178 31.43 6.20 15.26
N LEU A 179 30.48 5.52 15.89
CA LEU A 179 29.04 5.83 15.74
C LEU A 179 28.71 7.28 16.17
N GLN A 180 29.53 7.88 17.04
CA GLN A 180 29.31 9.20 17.64
C GLN A 180 30.02 10.37 16.91
N GLU A 181 30.96 10.11 15.99
CA GLU A 181 31.79 11.16 15.34
C GLU A 181 31.32 11.55 13.92
N ILE A 182 30.17 11.05 13.47
CA ILE A 182 29.75 11.20 12.07
C ILE A 182 28.98 12.51 11.88
N GLN A 183 29.70 13.58 11.52
CA GLN A 183 29.12 14.92 11.27
C GLN A 183 28.64 15.15 9.82
N SER A 184 29.05 14.33 8.85
CA SER A 184 28.70 14.52 7.42
C SER A 184 28.18 13.26 6.72
N LYS A 185 27.30 13.44 5.71
CA LYS A 185 26.83 12.36 4.82
C LYS A 185 27.97 11.61 4.10
N ARG A 186 29.13 12.24 3.92
CA ARG A 186 30.30 11.64 3.25
C ARG A 186 31.08 10.73 4.18
N ASP A 187 31.16 11.09 5.45
CA ASP A 187 31.88 10.31 6.47
C ASP A 187 31.07 9.08 6.90
N PHE A 188 29.74 9.20 6.93
CA PHE A 188 28.84 8.05 7.12
C PHE A 188 29.07 6.96 6.06
N LYS A 189 29.14 7.35 4.78
CA LYS A 189 29.39 6.41 3.67
C LYS A 189 30.78 5.75 3.75
N LYS A 190 31.79 6.46 4.23
CA LYS A 190 33.14 5.91 4.42
C LYS A 190 33.17 4.90 5.55
N ALA A 191 32.51 5.20 6.68
CA ALA A 191 32.41 4.30 7.82
C ALA A 191 31.65 3.01 7.45
N ASP A 192 30.50 3.13 6.78
CA ASP A 192 29.74 1.98 6.29
C ASP A 192 30.56 1.10 5.34
N ARG A 193 31.30 1.70 4.40
CA ARG A 193 32.16 0.95 3.48
C ARG A 193 33.23 0.15 4.23
N LYS A 194 33.88 0.75 5.23
CA LYS A 194 34.87 0.05 6.08
C LYS A 194 34.23 -1.08 6.90
N ARG A 195 33.00 -0.89 7.40
CA ARG A 195 32.24 -1.97 8.07
C ARG A 195 31.96 -3.13 7.11
N PHE A 196 31.51 -2.83 5.89
CA PHE A 196 31.27 -3.86 4.88
C PHE A 196 32.55 -4.64 4.55
N GLU A 197 33.66 -3.95 4.31
CA GLU A 197 34.95 -4.60 4.04
C GLU A 197 35.40 -5.50 5.22
N PHE A 198 35.24 -5.04 6.47
CA PHE A 198 35.53 -5.85 7.66
C PHE A 198 34.68 -7.12 7.74
N VAL A 199 33.37 -6.97 7.52
CA VAL A 199 32.44 -8.09 7.59
C VAL A 199 32.66 -9.09 6.46
N GLU A 200 32.92 -8.63 5.24
CA GLU A 200 33.26 -9.50 4.11
C GLU A 200 34.52 -10.32 4.39
N ASN A 201 35.55 -9.71 4.99
CA ASN A 201 36.77 -10.41 5.38
C ASN A 201 36.50 -11.52 6.42
N ILE A 202 35.70 -11.24 7.45
CA ILE A 202 35.32 -12.27 8.45
C ILE A 202 34.54 -13.41 7.79
N VAL A 203 33.55 -13.08 6.97
CA VAL A 203 32.70 -14.09 6.32
C VAL A 203 33.51 -14.96 5.37
N ALA A 204 34.44 -14.39 4.60
CA ALA A 204 35.29 -15.13 3.68
C ALA A 204 36.18 -16.18 4.38
N GLU A 205 36.60 -15.92 5.62
CA GLU A 205 37.42 -16.84 6.41
C GLU A 205 36.60 -17.90 7.15
N VAL A 206 35.42 -17.51 7.64
CA VAL A 206 34.58 -18.31 8.54
C VAL A 206 33.60 -19.22 7.78
N GLU A 207 33.07 -18.76 6.64
CA GLU A 207 32.03 -19.45 5.89
C GLU A 207 32.63 -20.24 4.72
N ARG A 208 32.46 -21.56 4.74
CA ARG A 208 32.75 -22.45 3.61
C ARG A 208 31.43 -22.75 2.90
N LYS A 209 31.24 -22.20 1.70
CA LYS A 209 30.05 -22.47 0.87
C LYS A 209 30.27 -23.69 -0.03
N LYS A 210 29.28 -24.59 -0.11
CA LYS A 210 29.31 -25.75 -1.02
C LYS A 210 29.25 -25.35 -2.49
N ILE A 211 28.47 -24.31 -2.79
CA ILE A 211 28.38 -23.70 -4.12
C ILE A 211 29.21 -22.42 -4.09
N SER A 212 30.20 -22.33 -5.00
CA SER A 212 30.99 -21.11 -5.12
C SER A 212 30.10 -19.95 -5.57
N PRO A 213 30.27 -18.72 -5.03
CA PRO A 213 29.56 -17.53 -5.53
C PRO A 213 29.81 -17.23 -7.02
N LYS A 214 30.80 -17.89 -7.65
CA LYS A 214 31.06 -17.82 -9.09
C LYS A 214 30.11 -18.68 -9.94
N GLN A 215 29.44 -19.68 -9.36
CA GLN A 215 28.50 -20.55 -10.09
C GLN A 215 27.09 -19.96 -10.06
N GLN A 216 26.55 -19.63 -11.23
CA GLN A 216 25.19 -19.09 -11.35
C GLN A 216 24.15 -20.19 -11.20
N THR A 217 23.23 -20.03 -10.25
CA THR A 217 22.06 -20.88 -10.12
C THR A 217 21.04 -20.59 -11.23
N ARG A 218 20.06 -21.49 -11.44
CA ARG A 218 18.96 -21.24 -12.39
C ARG A 218 18.17 -19.98 -12.02
N GLN A 219 18.05 -19.68 -10.72
CA GLN A 219 17.39 -18.47 -10.24
C GLN A 219 18.20 -17.21 -10.58
N ASP A 220 19.53 -17.26 -10.49
CA ASP A 220 20.39 -16.12 -10.86
C ASP A 220 20.30 -15.79 -12.35
N LYS A 221 20.19 -16.82 -13.20
CA LYS A 221 19.98 -16.63 -14.65
C LYS A 221 18.63 -15.97 -14.94
N LEU A 222 17.58 -16.39 -14.24
CA LEU A 222 16.25 -15.79 -14.36
C LEU A 222 16.24 -14.34 -13.88
N ASP A 223 16.87 -14.06 -12.74
CA ASP A 223 16.97 -12.71 -12.16
C ASP A 223 17.76 -11.75 -13.08
N ARG A 224 18.73 -12.23 -13.86
CA ARG A 224 19.40 -11.40 -14.89
C ARG A 224 18.42 -10.84 -15.93
N ILE A 225 17.36 -11.59 -16.26
CA ILE A 225 16.33 -11.16 -17.22
C ILE A 225 15.25 -10.35 -16.50
N VAL A 226 14.69 -10.91 -15.43
CA VAL A 226 13.56 -10.33 -14.68
C VAL A 226 13.94 -9.04 -13.95
N ALA A 227 15.14 -8.95 -13.38
CA ALA A 227 15.63 -7.76 -12.68
C ALA A 227 16.47 -6.83 -13.58
N HIS A 228 16.43 -7.04 -14.90
CA HIS A 228 17.13 -6.17 -15.85
C HIS A 228 16.55 -4.75 -15.85
N LYS A 229 17.39 -3.76 -16.19
CA LYS A 229 17.04 -2.33 -16.09
C LYS A 229 15.83 -1.88 -16.91
N TRP A 230 15.64 -2.44 -18.11
CA TRP A 230 14.56 -2.06 -19.03
C TRP A 230 13.62 -3.23 -19.25
N LEU A 231 14.18 -4.40 -19.58
CA LEU A 231 13.42 -5.64 -19.74
C LEU A 231 12.62 -6.00 -18.47
N GLY A 232 13.13 -5.73 -17.27
CA GLY A 232 12.38 -5.98 -16.04
C GLY A 232 11.09 -5.17 -15.92
N VAL A 233 11.10 -3.92 -16.39
CA VAL A 233 9.90 -3.06 -16.39
C VAL A 233 8.88 -3.59 -17.41
N LEU A 234 9.36 -4.00 -18.59
CA LEU A 234 8.51 -4.57 -19.63
C LEU A 234 7.88 -5.90 -19.19
N ILE A 235 8.67 -6.82 -18.64
CA ILE A 235 8.18 -8.09 -18.11
C ILE A 235 7.16 -7.83 -17.00
N PHE A 236 7.45 -6.89 -16.10
CA PHE A 236 6.51 -6.52 -15.05
C PHE A 236 5.18 -6.02 -15.62
N ALA A 237 5.22 -5.12 -16.61
CA ALA A 237 4.02 -4.62 -17.28
C ALA A 237 3.22 -5.74 -17.96
N VAL A 238 3.88 -6.68 -18.63
CA VAL A 238 3.24 -7.84 -19.27
C VAL A 238 2.60 -8.77 -18.25
N VAL A 239 3.27 -9.05 -17.13
CA VAL A 239 2.71 -9.91 -16.06
C VAL A 239 1.49 -9.27 -15.43
N ILE A 240 1.54 -7.97 -15.13
CA ILE A 240 0.37 -7.23 -14.62
C ILE A 240 -0.74 -7.21 -15.65
N TRP A 241 -0.44 -6.92 -16.93
CA TRP A 241 -1.44 -6.98 -18.00
C TRP A 241 -2.14 -8.34 -18.07
N PHE A 242 -1.39 -9.45 -17.95
CA PHE A 242 -1.97 -10.79 -17.96
C PHE A 242 -2.87 -11.06 -16.74
N ILE A 243 -2.46 -10.62 -15.54
CA ILE A 243 -3.30 -10.69 -14.33
C ILE A 243 -4.61 -9.91 -14.53
N PHE A 244 -4.53 -8.71 -15.10
CA PHE A 244 -5.71 -7.89 -15.41
C PHE A 244 -6.60 -8.51 -16.47
N TRP A 245 -6.02 -9.02 -17.54
CA TRP A 245 -6.76 -9.67 -18.62
C TRP A 245 -7.52 -10.91 -18.12
N ILE A 246 -6.89 -11.75 -17.30
CA ILE A 246 -7.58 -12.88 -16.67
C ILE A 246 -8.71 -12.39 -15.75
N SER A 247 -8.40 -11.41 -14.91
CA SER A 247 -9.33 -10.98 -13.86
C SER A 247 -10.46 -10.08 -14.33
N GLN A 248 -10.33 -9.35 -15.43
CA GLN A 248 -11.27 -8.30 -15.83
C GLN A 248 -11.86 -8.52 -17.22
N ALA A 249 -11.22 -9.32 -18.08
CA ALA A 249 -11.69 -9.54 -19.45
C ALA A 249 -12.13 -10.99 -19.74
N THR A 250 -11.75 -11.97 -18.91
CA THR A 250 -12.08 -13.38 -19.15
C THR A 250 -12.76 -14.05 -17.94
N LEU A 251 -11.98 -14.53 -16.98
CA LEU A 251 -12.50 -15.35 -15.87
C LEU A 251 -13.34 -14.53 -14.88
N GLY A 252 -12.98 -13.27 -14.67
CA GLY A 252 -13.69 -12.35 -13.77
C GLY A 252 -15.15 -12.13 -14.15
N PRO A 253 -15.41 -11.55 -15.34
CA PRO A 253 -16.76 -11.34 -15.85
C PRO A 253 -17.56 -12.64 -15.88
N LEU A 254 -16.98 -13.73 -16.41
CA LEU A 254 -17.65 -15.03 -16.50
C LEU A 254 -18.22 -15.50 -15.14
N LEU A 255 -17.44 -15.40 -14.05
CA LEU A 255 -17.95 -15.77 -12.72
C LEU A 255 -18.91 -14.74 -12.14
N ALA A 256 -18.73 -13.46 -12.46
CA ALA A 256 -19.64 -12.40 -12.01
C ALA A 256 -21.01 -12.54 -12.66
N ASP A 257 -21.08 -12.79 -13.96
CA ASP A 257 -22.33 -12.90 -14.71
C ASP A 257 -23.16 -14.10 -14.24
N ILE A 258 -22.52 -15.26 -14.04
CA ILE A 258 -23.17 -16.44 -13.45
C ILE A 258 -23.75 -16.11 -12.07
N PHE A 259 -22.98 -15.39 -11.25
CA PHE A 259 -23.36 -15.07 -9.89
C PHE A 259 -24.47 -14.02 -9.84
N VAL A 260 -24.40 -12.97 -10.67
CA VAL A 260 -25.43 -11.95 -10.82
C VAL A 260 -26.72 -12.58 -11.36
N GLY A 261 -26.64 -13.47 -12.35
CA GLY A 261 -27.82 -14.19 -12.85
C GLY A 261 -28.54 -14.97 -11.75
N TRP A 262 -27.82 -15.61 -10.83
CA TRP A 262 -28.46 -16.25 -9.67
C TRP A 262 -29.13 -15.25 -8.71
N LEU A 263 -28.53 -14.08 -8.53
CA LEU A 263 -29.07 -13.03 -7.69
C LEU A 263 -30.32 -12.38 -8.31
N GLU A 264 -30.34 -12.18 -9.63
CA GLU A 264 -31.50 -11.64 -10.36
C GLU A 264 -32.68 -12.62 -10.35
N ILE A 265 -32.43 -13.93 -10.47
CA ILE A 265 -33.47 -14.95 -10.28
C ILE A 265 -34.07 -14.84 -8.87
N PHE A 266 -33.24 -14.63 -7.85
CA PHE A 266 -33.70 -14.40 -6.49
C PHE A 266 -34.49 -13.08 -6.37
N GLN A 267 -34.06 -12.00 -7.05
CA GLN A 267 -34.81 -10.74 -7.09
C GLN A 267 -36.19 -10.92 -7.70
N GLY A 268 -36.30 -11.62 -8.84
CA GLY A 268 -37.58 -11.92 -9.48
C GLY A 268 -38.50 -12.74 -8.58
N TRP A 269 -37.95 -13.70 -7.83
CA TRP A 269 -38.71 -14.47 -6.84
C TRP A 269 -39.27 -13.59 -5.71
N VAL A 270 -38.46 -12.68 -5.16
CA VAL A 270 -38.91 -11.72 -4.13
C VAL A 270 -39.95 -10.75 -4.69
N ALA A 271 -39.77 -10.28 -5.93
CA ALA A 271 -40.73 -9.41 -6.61
C ALA A 271 -42.10 -10.10 -6.78
N GLY A 272 -42.10 -11.39 -7.13
CA GLY A 272 -43.32 -12.20 -7.22
C GLY A 272 -44.10 -12.28 -5.90
N LEU A 273 -43.41 -12.36 -4.77
CA LEU A 273 -44.03 -12.37 -3.44
C LEU A 273 -44.62 -11.01 -3.02
N LEU A 274 -44.15 -9.91 -3.62
CA LEU A 274 -44.55 -8.54 -3.29
C LEU A 274 -45.62 -7.96 -4.22
N THR A 275 -46.16 -8.76 -5.15
CA THR A 275 -47.16 -8.36 -6.14
C THR A 275 -48.44 -7.74 -5.56
N ASN A 276 -48.80 -8.09 -4.32
CA ASN A 276 -49.99 -7.56 -3.62
C ASN A 276 -49.69 -6.39 -2.66
N VAL A 277 -48.46 -5.88 -2.63
CA VAL A 277 -48.04 -4.78 -1.74
C VAL A 277 -48.10 -3.45 -2.50
N HIS A 278 -48.29 -2.34 -1.78
CA HIS A 278 -48.30 -1.00 -2.36
C HIS A 278 -47.07 -0.78 -3.29
N PRO A 279 -47.25 -0.24 -4.52
CA PRO A 279 -46.19 -0.15 -5.54
C PRO A 279 -44.91 0.52 -5.05
N VAL A 280 -45.04 1.51 -4.17
CA VAL A 280 -43.90 2.24 -3.56
C VAL A 280 -43.03 1.32 -2.69
N ILE A 281 -43.63 0.39 -1.96
CA ILE A 281 -42.90 -0.53 -1.08
C ILE A 281 -42.22 -1.60 -1.94
N SER A 282 -42.88 -2.07 -3.00
CA SER A 282 -42.28 -3.01 -3.96
C SER A 282 -41.06 -2.38 -4.64
N ALA A 283 -41.19 -1.16 -5.17
CA ALA A 283 -40.08 -0.43 -5.80
C ALA A 283 -38.92 -0.19 -4.81
N LEU A 284 -39.20 0.19 -3.57
CA LEU A 284 -38.15 0.44 -2.57
C LEU A 284 -37.42 -0.84 -2.13
N LEU A 285 -38.15 -1.95 -1.92
CA LEU A 285 -37.57 -3.20 -1.45
C LEU A 285 -36.87 -3.97 -2.57
N VAL A 286 -37.52 -4.12 -3.73
CA VAL A 286 -37.03 -4.91 -4.85
C VAL A 286 -35.99 -4.14 -5.64
N ASP A 287 -36.33 -2.97 -6.16
CA ASP A 287 -35.43 -2.21 -7.05
C ASP A 287 -34.42 -1.39 -6.26
N GLY A 288 -34.84 -0.79 -5.14
CA GLY A 288 -33.99 0.02 -4.28
C GLY A 288 -32.98 -0.80 -3.47
N ILE A 289 -33.48 -1.55 -2.48
CA ILE A 289 -32.61 -2.28 -1.52
C ILE A 289 -32.00 -3.51 -2.17
N LEU A 290 -32.82 -4.39 -2.75
CA LEU A 290 -32.35 -5.68 -3.24
C LEU A 290 -31.54 -5.51 -4.53
N GLY A 291 -32.01 -4.73 -5.50
CA GLY A 291 -31.23 -4.31 -6.66
C GLY A 291 -29.92 -3.61 -6.27
N GLY A 292 -29.97 -2.76 -5.24
CA GLY A 292 -28.78 -2.12 -4.69
C GLY A 292 -27.78 -3.11 -4.06
N VAL A 293 -28.23 -4.16 -3.37
CA VAL A 293 -27.39 -5.24 -2.83
C VAL A 293 -26.76 -6.04 -3.96
N ILE A 294 -27.55 -6.37 -4.99
CA ILE A 294 -27.10 -7.18 -6.13
C ILE A 294 -26.02 -6.45 -6.91
N ALA A 295 -26.18 -5.14 -7.14
CA ALA A 295 -25.15 -4.32 -7.77
C ALA A 295 -23.81 -4.40 -7.02
N VAL A 296 -23.82 -4.40 -5.67
CA VAL A 296 -22.59 -4.46 -4.86
C VAL A 296 -21.99 -5.86 -4.80
N VAL A 297 -22.84 -6.86 -4.59
CA VAL A 297 -22.43 -8.25 -4.40
C VAL A 297 -22.04 -8.90 -5.73
N GLY A 298 -22.60 -8.43 -6.85
CA GLY A 298 -22.26 -8.84 -8.21
C GLY A 298 -20.81 -8.56 -8.59
N PHE A 299 -20.18 -7.51 -8.05
CA PHE A 299 -18.75 -7.23 -8.28
C PHE A 299 -17.80 -8.10 -7.43
N LEU A 300 -18.30 -8.88 -6.48
CA LEU A 300 -17.47 -9.65 -5.56
C LEU A 300 -16.61 -10.73 -6.26
N PRO A 301 -17.12 -11.53 -7.21
CA PRO A 301 -16.33 -12.55 -7.90
C PRO A 301 -15.14 -11.99 -8.68
N LEU A 302 -15.35 -10.86 -9.37
CA LEU A 302 -14.31 -10.10 -10.07
C LEU A 302 -13.15 -9.72 -9.13
N ILE A 303 -13.49 -9.15 -7.97
CA ILE A 303 -12.50 -8.74 -6.95
C ILE A 303 -11.80 -9.98 -6.35
N MET A 304 -12.51 -11.08 -6.14
CA MET A 304 -11.95 -12.31 -5.60
C MET A 304 -10.90 -12.94 -6.52
N ILE A 305 -11.17 -13.02 -7.83
CA ILE A 305 -10.19 -13.54 -8.80
C ILE A 305 -8.95 -12.65 -8.81
N MET A 306 -9.13 -11.34 -8.80
CA MET A 306 -8.02 -10.40 -8.73
C MET A 306 -7.17 -10.62 -7.47
N PHE A 307 -7.79 -10.77 -6.30
CA PHE A 307 -7.08 -11.05 -5.05
C PHE A 307 -6.38 -12.39 -5.05
N PHE A 308 -6.98 -13.40 -5.66
CA PHE A 308 -6.38 -14.72 -5.82
C PHE A 308 -5.12 -14.66 -6.68
N LEU A 309 -5.18 -14.02 -7.85
CA LEU A 309 -4.02 -13.85 -8.74
C LEU A 309 -2.93 -12.99 -8.10
N MET A 310 -3.30 -11.91 -7.42
CA MET A 310 -2.35 -11.06 -6.68
C MET A 310 -1.70 -11.82 -5.52
N ALA A 311 -2.43 -12.69 -4.82
CA ALA A 311 -1.86 -13.53 -3.77
C ALA A 311 -0.88 -14.57 -4.33
N LEU A 312 -1.17 -15.18 -5.49
CA LEU A 312 -0.23 -16.05 -6.18
C LEU A 312 1.03 -15.28 -6.64
N PHE A 313 0.85 -14.06 -7.14
CA PHE A 313 1.93 -13.19 -7.55
C PHE A 313 2.86 -12.82 -6.38
N GLU A 314 2.29 -12.51 -5.22
CA GLU A 314 3.01 -12.26 -3.97
C GLU A 314 3.77 -13.51 -3.48
N ASP A 315 3.12 -14.68 -3.46
CA ASP A 315 3.72 -15.96 -3.00
C ASP A 315 4.84 -16.48 -3.92
N SER A 316 4.87 -16.07 -5.20
CA SER A 316 5.88 -16.52 -6.18
C SER A 316 7.31 -16.01 -5.91
N GLY A 317 7.44 -14.95 -5.12
CA GLY A 317 8.71 -14.25 -4.89
C GLY A 317 9.12 -13.25 -6.00
N TYR A 318 8.37 -13.18 -7.11
CA TYR A 318 8.61 -12.22 -8.20
C TYR A 318 8.39 -10.76 -7.74
N MET A 319 7.43 -10.53 -6.86
CA MET A 319 7.08 -9.22 -6.31
C MET A 319 8.28 -8.44 -5.74
N ALA A 320 9.23 -9.15 -5.09
CA ALA A 320 10.46 -8.56 -4.58
C ALA A 320 11.38 -8.04 -5.70
N ARG A 321 11.47 -8.75 -6.83
CA ARG A 321 12.25 -8.31 -7.99
C ARG A 321 11.59 -7.11 -8.67
N ALA A 322 10.28 -7.15 -8.85
CA ALA A 322 9.51 -6.03 -9.39
C ALA A 322 9.75 -4.75 -8.57
N ALA A 323 9.72 -4.85 -7.23
CA ALA A 323 10.04 -3.71 -6.36
C ALA A 323 11.47 -3.18 -6.57
N ILE A 324 12.47 -4.04 -6.75
CA ILE A 324 13.87 -3.63 -7.01
C ILE A 324 14.02 -2.93 -8.37
N VAL A 325 13.38 -3.45 -9.42
CA VAL A 325 13.37 -2.83 -10.76
C VAL A 325 12.75 -1.43 -10.65
N MET A 326 11.64 -1.32 -9.92
CA MET A 326 10.88 -0.07 -9.79
C MET A 326 11.50 0.94 -8.83
N ASP A 327 12.32 0.50 -7.86
CA ASP A 327 13.04 1.38 -6.92
C ASP A 327 13.83 2.47 -7.64
N ARG A 328 14.41 2.15 -8.80
CA ARG A 328 15.19 3.09 -9.63
C ARG A 328 14.40 4.30 -10.10
N PHE A 329 13.11 4.13 -10.39
CA PHE A 329 12.21 5.19 -10.83
C PHE A 329 11.60 5.91 -9.62
N PHE A 330 11.12 5.14 -8.65
CA PHE A 330 10.41 5.65 -7.47
C PHE A 330 11.31 6.45 -6.52
N LYS A 331 12.58 6.06 -6.40
CA LYS A 331 13.55 6.78 -5.58
C LYS A 331 13.79 8.21 -6.07
N LYS A 332 13.67 8.47 -7.37
CA LYS A 332 13.80 9.83 -7.95
C LYS A 332 12.70 10.76 -7.42
N VAL A 333 11.49 10.24 -7.24
CA VAL A 333 10.34 10.99 -6.71
C VAL A 333 10.22 10.93 -5.19
N GLY A 334 11.16 10.25 -4.49
CA GLY A 334 11.19 10.17 -3.03
C GLY A 334 10.36 9.03 -2.42
N LEU A 335 9.98 8.04 -3.23
CA LEU A 335 9.25 6.85 -2.81
C LEU A 335 10.16 5.61 -2.82
N SER A 336 9.82 4.59 -2.04
CA SER A 336 10.52 3.29 -2.11
C SER A 336 10.02 2.47 -3.30
N GLY A 337 10.84 1.54 -3.81
CA GLY A 337 10.40 0.54 -4.78
C GLY A 337 9.21 -0.32 -4.32
N ARG A 338 9.04 -0.51 -2.99
CA ARG A 338 7.83 -1.16 -2.43
C ARG A 338 6.55 -0.37 -2.65
N SER A 339 6.63 0.91 -2.97
CA SER A 339 5.46 1.75 -3.24
C SER A 339 4.75 1.36 -4.53
N VAL A 340 5.46 0.68 -5.46
CA VAL A 340 4.84 0.17 -6.68
C VAL A 340 3.79 -0.91 -6.40
N ILE A 341 3.97 -1.67 -5.32
CA ILE A 341 3.06 -2.75 -4.92
C ILE A 341 1.66 -2.20 -4.66
N PRO A 342 1.45 -1.25 -3.70
CA PRO A 342 0.17 -0.60 -3.52
C PRO A 342 -0.40 0.02 -4.78
N MET A 343 0.42 0.70 -5.58
CA MET A 343 -0.08 1.42 -6.76
C MET A 343 -0.62 0.45 -7.82
N VAL A 344 0.10 -0.62 -8.10
CA VAL A 344 -0.36 -1.66 -9.02
C VAL A 344 -1.59 -2.36 -8.47
N MET A 345 -1.62 -2.69 -7.17
CA MET A 345 -2.84 -3.21 -6.56
C MET A 345 -4.01 -2.20 -6.63
N GLY A 346 -3.73 -0.90 -6.71
CA GLY A 346 -4.72 0.17 -6.84
C GLY A 346 -5.51 0.10 -8.15
N THR A 347 -4.89 -0.44 -9.22
CA THR A 347 -5.59 -0.67 -10.49
C THR A 347 -6.69 -1.72 -10.40
N ALA A 348 -6.64 -2.58 -9.37
CA ALA A 348 -7.73 -3.48 -9.05
C ALA A 348 -8.75 -2.77 -8.16
N CYS A 349 -8.34 -2.41 -6.94
CA CYS A 349 -9.17 -1.73 -5.96
C CYS A 349 -8.30 -0.90 -5.02
N ALA A 350 -8.74 0.33 -4.74
CA ALA A 350 -8.00 1.25 -3.88
C ALA A 350 -7.92 0.79 -2.40
N ILE A 351 -8.90 0.04 -1.90
CA ILE A 351 -8.93 -0.44 -0.50
C ILE A 351 -7.75 -1.37 -0.16
N PRO A 352 -7.58 -2.54 -0.83
CA PRO A 352 -6.46 -3.45 -0.57
C PRO A 352 -5.11 -2.84 -0.94
N ALA A 353 -5.09 -1.93 -1.92
CA ALA A 353 -3.91 -1.17 -2.29
C ALA A 353 -3.41 -0.30 -1.13
N VAL A 354 -4.31 0.48 -0.52
CA VAL A 354 -4.00 1.29 0.65
C VAL A 354 -3.53 0.41 1.81
N MET A 355 -4.17 -0.71 2.07
CA MET A 355 -3.74 -1.66 3.12
C MET A 355 -2.36 -2.28 2.84
N ALA A 356 -2.02 -2.54 1.57
CA ALA A 356 -0.71 -3.08 1.18
C ALA A 356 0.46 -2.11 1.48
N THR A 357 0.17 -0.83 1.75
CA THR A 357 1.19 0.16 2.14
C THR A 357 1.87 -0.19 3.47
N ARG A 358 1.27 -1.06 4.31
CA ARG A 358 1.91 -1.59 5.54
C ARG A 358 3.28 -2.24 5.30
N THR A 359 3.53 -2.72 4.08
CA THR A 359 4.84 -3.26 3.70
C THR A 359 5.95 -2.21 3.64
N ILE A 360 5.59 -0.92 3.63
CA ILE A 360 6.51 0.23 3.60
C ILE A 360 6.82 0.67 5.03
N LYS A 361 8.08 0.47 5.45
CA LYS A 361 8.51 0.75 6.83
C LYS A 361 8.58 2.25 7.17
N ASN A 362 9.02 3.08 6.22
CA ASN A 362 9.09 4.52 6.44
C ASN A 362 7.67 5.11 6.45
N GLN A 363 7.27 5.69 7.59
CA GLN A 363 5.90 6.17 7.82
C GLN A 363 5.49 7.27 6.82
N ARG A 364 6.40 8.16 6.41
CA ARG A 364 6.08 9.21 5.43
C ARG A 364 5.88 8.62 4.04
N GLN A 365 6.76 7.72 3.60
CA GLN A 365 6.59 7.03 2.33
C GLN A 365 5.31 6.20 2.31
N ARG A 366 4.98 5.55 3.44
CA ARG A 366 3.71 4.84 3.63
C ARG A 366 2.51 5.76 3.46
N ARG A 367 2.47 6.89 4.18
CA ARG A 367 1.39 7.89 4.09
C ARG A 367 1.24 8.45 2.68
N THR A 368 2.35 8.82 2.04
CA THR A 368 2.36 9.33 0.67
C THR A 368 1.84 8.28 -0.31
N THR A 369 2.29 7.03 -0.18
CA THR A 369 1.84 5.94 -1.06
C THR A 369 0.36 5.63 -0.86
N ALA A 370 -0.14 5.62 0.38
CA ALA A 370 -1.56 5.41 0.68
C ALA A 370 -2.46 6.49 0.06
N MET A 371 -1.98 7.73 0.05
CA MET A 371 -2.68 8.86 -0.56
C MET A 371 -2.65 8.83 -2.11
N LEU A 372 -1.58 8.32 -2.72
CA LEU A 372 -1.40 8.34 -4.18
C LEU A 372 -1.89 7.08 -4.88
N ALA A 373 -1.89 5.92 -4.22
CA ALA A 373 -2.36 4.67 -4.82
C ALA A 373 -3.77 4.75 -5.45
N PRO A 374 -4.75 5.48 -4.87
CA PRO A 374 -6.09 5.62 -5.46
C PRO A 374 -6.17 6.45 -6.75
N PHE A 375 -5.10 7.14 -7.15
CA PHE A 375 -5.06 7.81 -8.47
C PHE A 375 -4.94 6.81 -9.62
N MET A 376 -4.51 5.57 -9.36
CA MET A 376 -4.63 4.53 -10.38
C MET A 376 -6.12 4.26 -10.66
N PRO A 377 -6.54 4.23 -11.94
CA PRO A 377 -7.90 3.82 -12.26
C PRO A 377 -8.15 2.39 -11.79
N CYS A 378 -9.15 2.18 -10.93
CA CYS A 378 -9.53 0.86 -10.42
C CYS A 378 -10.62 0.22 -11.30
N GLY A 379 -10.93 -1.07 -11.08
CA GLY A 379 -11.95 -1.80 -11.86
C GLY A 379 -13.31 -1.09 -11.89
N ALA A 380 -13.74 -0.48 -10.79
CA ALA A 380 -14.99 0.29 -10.71
C ALA A 380 -15.03 1.56 -11.58
N LYS A 381 -13.88 2.03 -12.09
CA LYS A 381 -13.80 3.16 -13.03
C LYS A 381 -13.87 2.71 -14.50
N LEU A 382 -13.74 1.40 -14.77
CA LEU A 382 -13.80 0.87 -16.14
C LEU A 382 -15.15 1.14 -16.82
N PRO A 383 -16.32 0.99 -16.17
CA PRO A 383 -17.61 1.33 -16.80
C PRO A 383 -17.70 2.80 -17.21
N ILE A 384 -17.11 3.71 -16.42
CA ILE A 384 -17.05 5.14 -16.76
C ILE A 384 -16.19 5.34 -18.01
N ILE A 385 -15.00 4.73 -18.05
CA ILE A 385 -14.10 4.81 -19.21
C ILE A 385 -14.80 4.25 -20.46
N ALA A 386 -15.43 3.07 -20.36
CA ALA A 386 -16.14 2.43 -21.46
C ALA A 386 -17.28 3.32 -21.98
N LEU A 387 -18.09 3.90 -21.09
CA LEU A 387 -19.22 4.76 -21.46
C LEU A 387 -18.77 5.95 -22.30
N PHE A 388 -17.81 6.71 -21.78
CA PHE A 388 -17.36 7.91 -22.47
C PHE A 388 -16.53 7.59 -23.72
N ALA A 389 -15.74 6.51 -23.71
CA ALA A 389 -15.00 6.05 -24.88
C ALA A 389 -15.95 5.63 -26.02
N GLY A 390 -17.01 4.88 -25.71
CA GLY A 390 -17.98 4.47 -26.72
C GLY A 390 -18.79 5.63 -27.27
N VAL A 391 -19.30 6.50 -26.38
CA VAL A 391 -20.23 7.57 -26.80
C VAL A 391 -19.49 8.68 -27.57
N PHE A 392 -18.32 9.11 -27.11
CA PHE A 392 -17.66 10.32 -27.63
C PHE A 392 -16.39 10.05 -28.45
N PHE A 393 -15.87 8.82 -28.42
CA PHE A 393 -14.59 8.48 -29.04
C PHE A 393 -14.66 7.21 -29.90
N SER A 394 -15.85 6.78 -30.34
CA SER A 394 -16.03 5.67 -31.28
C SER A 394 -15.37 4.37 -30.83
N ASP A 395 -15.50 4.02 -29.54
CA ASP A 395 -14.95 2.80 -28.93
C ASP A 395 -13.43 2.64 -29.07
N ASN A 396 -12.71 3.75 -29.23
CA ASN A 396 -11.27 3.71 -29.36
C ASN A 396 -10.57 3.25 -28.07
N ALA A 397 -9.92 2.08 -28.12
CA ALA A 397 -9.21 1.48 -26.99
C ALA A 397 -8.10 2.37 -26.39
N TRP A 398 -7.54 3.31 -27.17
CA TRP A 398 -6.48 4.21 -26.70
C TRP A 398 -6.95 5.16 -25.59
N VAL A 399 -8.26 5.47 -25.51
CA VAL A 399 -8.81 6.34 -24.45
C VAL A 399 -8.54 5.72 -23.08
N GLY A 400 -8.87 4.43 -22.90
CA GLY A 400 -8.59 3.71 -21.66
C GLY A 400 -7.09 3.68 -21.34
N THR A 401 -6.25 3.30 -22.30
CA THR A 401 -4.78 3.25 -22.09
C THR A 401 -4.22 4.62 -21.69
N SER A 402 -4.69 5.70 -22.31
CA SER A 402 -4.25 7.06 -22.01
C SER A 402 -4.59 7.47 -20.57
N MET A 403 -5.74 7.04 -20.04
CA MET A 403 -6.15 7.33 -18.66
C MET A 403 -5.24 6.65 -17.62
N TYR A 404 -4.81 5.41 -17.88
CA TYR A 404 -3.85 4.73 -17.00
C TYR A 404 -2.46 5.40 -17.04
N LEU A 405 -2.00 5.80 -18.22
CA LEU A 405 -0.74 6.54 -18.37
C LEU A 405 -0.79 7.91 -17.67
N LEU A 406 -1.91 8.61 -17.81
CA LEU A 406 -2.17 9.86 -17.10
C LEU A 406 -2.15 9.64 -15.59
N GLY A 407 -2.75 8.55 -15.08
CA GLY A 407 -2.69 8.19 -13.67
C GLY A 407 -1.27 7.99 -13.15
N ILE A 408 -0.42 7.28 -13.90
CA ILE A 408 1.00 7.12 -13.54
C ILE A 408 1.71 8.49 -13.51
N ALA A 409 1.46 9.35 -14.51
CA ALA A 409 2.05 10.69 -14.55
C ALA A 409 1.60 11.56 -13.36
N VAL A 410 0.30 11.54 -13.03
CA VAL A 410 -0.29 12.27 -11.90
C VAL A 410 0.31 11.78 -10.57
N ILE A 411 0.52 10.47 -10.41
CA ILE A 411 1.15 9.90 -9.22
C ILE A 411 2.60 10.40 -9.07
N LEU A 412 3.40 10.32 -10.14
CA LEU A 412 4.80 10.76 -10.10
C LEU A 412 4.91 12.27 -9.82
N PHE A 413 4.05 13.07 -10.46
CA PHE A 413 3.98 14.51 -10.23
C PHE A 413 3.53 14.85 -8.79
N SER A 414 2.49 14.19 -8.30
CA SER A 414 1.96 14.38 -6.95
C SER A 414 2.97 13.96 -5.87
N ALA A 415 3.72 12.88 -6.11
CA ALA A 415 4.80 12.45 -5.22
C ALA A 415 5.88 13.54 -5.06
N LEU A 416 6.24 14.24 -6.13
CA LEU A 416 7.18 15.36 -6.09
C LEU A 416 6.63 16.55 -5.30
N ILE A 417 5.35 16.89 -5.49
CA ILE A 417 4.69 17.96 -4.72
C ILE A 417 4.68 17.62 -3.23
N ILE A 418 4.20 16.43 -2.86
CA ILE A 418 4.12 16.00 -1.46
C ILE A 418 5.52 15.95 -0.84
N ARG A 419 6.53 15.49 -1.59
CA ARG A 419 7.92 15.49 -1.15
C ARG A 419 8.39 16.90 -0.77
N LYS A 420 8.04 17.92 -1.55
CA LYS A 420 8.41 19.31 -1.29
C LYS A 420 7.59 19.94 -0.16
N ILE A 421 6.30 19.61 -0.04
CA ILE A 421 5.44 20.03 1.09
C ILE A 421 5.98 19.52 2.43
N THR A 422 6.47 18.29 2.46
CA THR A 422 6.94 17.65 3.70
C THR A 422 8.41 17.87 4.02
N GLY A 423 9.20 18.50 3.13
CA GLY A 423 10.59 18.90 3.39
C GLY A 423 11.64 17.78 3.58
N ASP A 424 11.22 16.52 3.72
CA ASP A 424 12.10 15.42 4.11
C ASP A 424 12.86 14.78 2.90
N GLU A 425 14.14 14.49 3.09
CA GLU A 425 15.07 13.88 2.13
C GLU A 425 15.58 12.50 2.59
N SER A 426 14.93 11.87 3.57
CA SER A 426 15.30 10.55 4.08
C SER A 426 15.38 9.54 2.93
N VAL A 427 16.61 9.21 2.54
CA VAL A 427 16.87 8.12 1.61
C VAL A 427 16.95 6.87 2.47
N SER A 428 15.83 6.15 2.59
CA SER A 428 15.91 4.80 3.13
C SER A 428 16.81 3.98 2.20
N TYR A 429 17.88 3.40 2.74
CA TYR A 429 18.64 2.41 1.99
C TYR A 429 17.71 1.22 1.79
N PHE A 430 17.23 1.05 0.57
CA PHE A 430 16.36 -0.05 0.22
C PHE A 430 17.15 -1.36 0.22
N ILE A 431 17.25 -1.96 1.41
CA ILE A 431 17.92 -3.23 1.63
C ILE A 431 16.83 -4.31 1.65
N MET A 432 16.58 -4.93 0.50
CA MET A 432 15.62 -6.01 0.36
C MET A 432 16.35 -7.35 0.28
N GLU A 433 15.88 -8.34 1.04
CA GLU A 433 16.27 -9.74 0.82
C GLU A 433 15.43 -10.27 -0.31
N LEU A 434 16.08 -10.80 -1.34
CA LEU A 434 15.40 -11.48 -2.44
C LEU A 434 15.00 -12.88 -1.94
N PRO A 435 13.70 -13.17 -1.75
CA PRO A 435 13.28 -14.52 -1.41
C PRO A 435 13.62 -15.47 -2.57
N GLU A 436 13.82 -16.76 -2.32
CA GLU A 436 13.95 -17.72 -3.42
C GLU A 436 12.64 -17.81 -4.21
N TYR A 437 12.71 -18.10 -5.50
CA TYR A 437 11.51 -18.39 -6.29
C TYR A 437 10.82 -19.64 -5.73
N LYS A 438 9.50 -19.54 -5.56
CA LYS A 438 8.67 -20.64 -5.06
C LYS A 438 7.45 -20.82 -5.96
N ILE A 439 7.02 -22.05 -6.11
CA ILE A 439 5.72 -22.34 -6.72
C ILE A 439 4.65 -21.84 -5.73
N PRO A 440 3.76 -20.92 -6.15
CA PRO A 440 2.79 -20.33 -5.25
C PRO A 440 1.76 -21.36 -4.82
N SER A 441 1.26 -21.25 -3.58
CA SER A 441 0.33 -22.23 -3.03
C SER A 441 -1.11 -21.79 -3.30
N ALA A 442 -1.79 -22.47 -4.22
CA ALA A 442 -3.19 -22.20 -4.53
C ALA A 442 -4.10 -22.25 -3.29
N LYS A 443 -3.84 -23.20 -2.36
CA LYS A 443 -4.58 -23.30 -1.11
C LYS A 443 -4.42 -22.05 -0.23
N ARG A 444 -3.20 -21.54 -0.07
CA ARG A 444 -2.95 -20.30 0.71
C ARG A 444 -3.57 -19.08 0.04
N ALA A 445 -3.43 -18.98 -1.29
CA ALA A 445 -4.05 -17.91 -2.06
C ALA A 445 -5.58 -17.91 -1.92
N LEU A 446 -6.24 -19.09 -1.95
CA LEU A 446 -7.68 -19.21 -1.77
C LEU A 446 -8.13 -18.77 -0.37
N PHE A 447 -7.48 -19.26 0.70
CA PHE A 447 -7.82 -18.84 2.07
C PHE A 447 -7.61 -17.33 2.29
N SER A 448 -6.51 -16.79 1.76
CA SER A 448 -6.24 -15.35 1.80
C SER A 448 -7.34 -14.57 1.07
N THR A 449 -7.71 -15.01 -0.12
CA THR A 449 -8.79 -14.41 -0.92
C THR A 449 -10.12 -14.41 -0.18
N LEU A 450 -10.51 -15.55 0.38
CA LEU A 450 -11.78 -15.70 1.10
C LEU A 450 -11.83 -14.81 2.35
N SER A 451 -10.72 -14.74 3.11
CA SER A 451 -10.64 -13.85 4.28
C SER A 451 -10.76 -12.37 3.90
N ARG A 452 -10.14 -11.95 2.79
CA ARG A 452 -10.22 -10.57 2.27
C ARG A 452 -11.62 -10.25 1.72
N ALA A 453 -12.24 -11.21 1.02
CA ALA A 453 -13.60 -11.10 0.52
C ALA A 453 -14.60 -10.91 1.67
N ARG A 454 -14.49 -11.71 2.74
CA ARG A 454 -15.31 -11.54 3.95
C ARG A 454 -15.11 -10.15 4.57
N ALA A 455 -13.87 -9.69 4.68
CA ALA A 455 -13.58 -8.36 5.21
C ALA A 455 -14.18 -7.23 4.35
N PHE A 456 -14.18 -7.40 3.02
CA PHE A 456 -14.84 -6.49 2.09
C PHE A 456 -16.35 -6.46 2.29
N VAL A 457 -17.02 -7.62 2.32
CA VAL A 457 -18.48 -7.71 2.51
C VAL A 457 -18.91 -7.07 3.82
N VAL A 458 -18.21 -7.34 4.94
CA VAL A 458 -18.57 -6.78 6.25
C VAL A 458 -18.34 -5.27 6.34
N LYS A 459 -17.19 -4.79 5.84
CA LYS A 459 -16.78 -3.37 6.03
C LYS A 459 -17.26 -2.43 4.94
N ALA A 460 -17.24 -2.86 3.68
CA ALA A 460 -17.64 -2.05 2.55
C ALA A 460 -19.13 -2.26 2.23
N GLY A 461 -19.64 -3.49 2.33
CA GLY A 461 -21.05 -3.80 2.00
C GLY A 461 -22.04 -2.98 2.82
N THR A 462 -21.81 -2.81 4.13
CA THR A 462 -22.69 -1.99 5.00
C THR A 462 -22.72 -0.52 4.61
N VAL A 463 -21.56 0.07 4.32
CA VAL A 463 -21.47 1.48 3.90
C VAL A 463 -22.11 1.66 2.52
N ILE A 464 -21.82 0.78 1.56
CA ILE A 464 -22.36 0.90 0.20
C ILE A 464 -23.88 0.71 0.20
N LEU A 465 -24.41 -0.26 0.97
CA LEU A 465 -25.86 -0.51 1.08
C LEU A 465 -26.61 0.71 1.63
N VAL A 466 -26.14 1.28 2.74
CA VAL A 466 -26.75 2.48 3.33
C VAL A 466 -26.71 3.64 2.34
N CYS A 467 -25.57 3.82 1.68
CA CYS A 467 -25.39 4.89 0.72
C CYS A 467 -26.26 4.73 -0.53
N ASN A 468 -26.38 3.51 -1.07
CA ASN A 468 -27.20 3.24 -2.24
C ASN A 468 -28.68 3.41 -1.92
N ALA A 469 -29.13 2.95 -0.75
CA ALA A 469 -30.49 3.20 -0.26
C ALA A 469 -30.78 4.70 -0.14
N ILE A 470 -29.85 5.50 0.41
CA ILE A 470 -29.99 6.96 0.48
C ILE A 470 -30.07 7.56 -0.93
N VAL A 471 -29.15 7.22 -1.82
CA VAL A 471 -29.15 7.75 -3.20
C VAL A 471 -30.45 7.41 -3.92
N HIS A 472 -30.94 6.17 -3.78
CA HIS A 472 -32.20 5.75 -4.36
C HIS A 472 -33.39 6.53 -3.78
N ILE A 473 -33.44 6.76 -2.46
CA ILE A 473 -34.47 7.62 -1.86
C ILE A 473 -34.40 9.05 -2.42
N LEU A 474 -33.19 9.61 -2.54
CA LEU A 474 -33.00 10.95 -3.09
C LEU A 474 -33.41 11.04 -4.57
N GLN A 475 -33.31 9.95 -5.33
CA GLN A 475 -33.72 9.87 -6.73
C GLN A 475 -35.24 9.69 -6.87
N THR A 476 -35.83 8.80 -6.07
CA THR A 476 -37.23 8.39 -6.21
C THR A 476 -38.21 9.42 -5.66
N PHE A 477 -37.83 10.20 -4.65
CA PHE A 477 -38.75 11.12 -3.96
C PHE A 477 -38.42 12.59 -4.20
N ASN A 478 -39.47 13.42 -4.19
CA ASN A 478 -39.37 14.88 -4.02
C ASN A 478 -39.42 15.27 -2.52
N TRP A 479 -39.24 16.55 -2.19
CA TRP A 479 -39.27 17.03 -0.79
C TRP A 479 -40.62 16.81 -0.08
N ASN A 480 -41.69 16.57 -0.84
CA ASN A 480 -43.02 16.23 -0.32
C ASN A 480 -43.23 14.71 -0.21
N PHE A 481 -42.18 13.90 -0.39
CA PHE A 481 -42.21 12.43 -0.38
C PHE A 481 -43.17 11.80 -1.39
N GLN A 482 -43.39 12.47 -2.52
CA GLN A 482 -44.10 11.89 -3.66
C GLN A 482 -43.10 11.24 -4.62
N VAL A 483 -43.50 10.12 -5.23
CA VAL A 483 -42.70 9.42 -6.23
C VAL A 483 -42.59 10.30 -7.49
N VAL A 484 -41.36 10.54 -7.91
CA VAL A 484 -41.05 11.34 -9.10
C VAL A 484 -41.18 10.44 -10.33
N ALA A 485 -41.94 10.88 -11.32
CA ALA A 485 -42.02 10.20 -12.61
C ALA A 485 -40.67 10.30 -13.36
N GLU A 486 -40.31 9.28 -14.15
CA GLU A 486 -39.04 9.24 -14.89
C GLU A 486 -38.79 10.47 -15.77
N THR A 487 -39.87 11.09 -16.28
CA THR A 487 -39.82 12.31 -17.11
C THR A 487 -39.63 13.61 -16.33
N ALA A 488 -39.72 13.57 -14.99
CA ALA A 488 -39.63 14.72 -14.08
C ALA A 488 -38.47 14.60 -13.08
N ALA A 489 -37.40 13.89 -13.46
CA ALA A 489 -36.23 13.63 -12.61
C ALA A 489 -35.57 14.90 -12.03
N ASP A 490 -35.80 16.06 -12.65
CA ASP A 490 -35.33 17.37 -12.21
C ASP A 490 -36.02 17.89 -10.93
N THR A 491 -37.16 17.30 -10.53
CA THR A 491 -37.91 17.60 -9.31
C THR A 491 -37.52 16.74 -8.10
N SER A 492 -36.62 15.77 -8.30
CA SER A 492 -36.12 14.89 -7.24
C SER A 492 -35.33 15.66 -6.17
N ILE A 493 -35.27 15.09 -4.95
CA ILE A 493 -34.43 15.65 -3.88
C ILE A 493 -32.97 15.67 -4.34
N LEU A 494 -32.51 14.64 -5.06
CA LEU A 494 -31.17 14.57 -5.63
C LEU A 494 -30.87 15.76 -6.55
N ALA A 495 -31.81 16.11 -7.45
CA ALA A 495 -31.64 17.27 -8.32
C ALA A 495 -31.48 18.57 -7.52
N SER A 496 -32.29 18.76 -6.47
CA SER A 496 -32.19 19.95 -5.61
C SER A 496 -30.85 20.04 -4.86
N LEU A 497 -30.30 18.90 -4.41
CA LEU A 497 -29.00 18.83 -3.73
C LEU A 497 -27.82 19.00 -4.69
N ALA A 498 -27.95 18.54 -5.94
CA ALA A 498 -26.88 18.57 -6.94
C ALA A 498 -26.76 19.92 -7.67
N ARG A 499 -27.86 20.67 -7.85
CA ARG A 499 -27.89 21.97 -8.54
C ARG A 499 -26.86 22.98 -8.00
N PRO A 500 -26.67 23.17 -6.69
CA PRO A 500 -25.63 24.07 -6.18
C PRO A 500 -24.21 23.65 -6.56
N PHE A 501 -23.93 22.34 -6.56
CA PHE A 501 -22.62 21.82 -6.95
C PHE A 501 -22.36 21.95 -8.46
N ALA A 502 -23.41 21.95 -9.29
CA ALA A 502 -23.28 22.16 -10.72
C ALA A 502 -22.58 23.48 -11.07
N LEU A 503 -22.75 24.54 -10.24
CA LEU A 503 -22.07 25.82 -10.41
C LEU A 503 -20.54 25.70 -10.34
N ILE A 504 -20.04 24.83 -9.46
CA ILE A 504 -18.60 24.57 -9.30
C ILE A 504 -18.03 23.86 -10.53
N PHE A 505 -18.88 23.11 -11.24
CA PHE A 505 -18.54 22.32 -12.43
C PHE A 505 -18.72 23.08 -13.76
N ILE A 506 -19.31 24.28 -13.76
CA ILE A 506 -19.42 25.11 -14.97
C ILE A 506 -18.05 25.33 -15.64
N PRO A 507 -16.98 25.73 -14.93
CA PRO A 507 -15.66 25.94 -15.54
C PRO A 507 -14.99 24.68 -16.08
N LEU A 508 -15.54 23.50 -15.77
CA LEU A 508 -15.05 22.18 -16.16
C LEU A 508 -15.82 21.62 -17.37
N GLY A 509 -16.87 22.30 -17.83
CA GLY A 509 -17.63 21.97 -19.04
C GLY A 509 -18.85 21.07 -18.85
N PHE A 510 -19.11 20.61 -17.62
CA PHE A 510 -20.23 19.70 -17.29
C PHE A 510 -21.09 20.26 -16.15
N GLY A 511 -21.29 21.57 -16.11
CA GLY A 511 -22.07 22.29 -15.10
C GLY A 511 -23.58 22.05 -15.11
N ILE A 512 -24.02 20.83 -15.43
CA ILE A 512 -25.43 20.40 -15.40
C ILE A 512 -25.62 19.52 -14.16
N TRP A 513 -26.81 19.58 -13.55
CA TRP A 513 -27.09 18.93 -12.27
C TRP A 513 -26.96 17.40 -12.33
N GLN A 514 -27.23 16.76 -13.48
CA GLN A 514 -27.08 15.30 -13.66
C GLN A 514 -25.62 14.86 -13.50
N PHE A 515 -24.68 15.57 -14.14
CA PHE A 515 -23.25 15.30 -14.00
C PHE A 515 -22.75 15.65 -12.60
N ALA A 516 -23.27 16.72 -11.99
CA ALA A 516 -22.95 17.05 -10.60
C ALA A 516 -23.44 15.96 -9.63
N ALA A 517 -24.66 15.46 -9.82
CA ALA A 517 -25.22 14.36 -9.04
C ALA A 517 -24.37 13.10 -9.18
N ALA A 518 -24.02 12.72 -10.42
CA ALA A 518 -23.18 11.57 -10.71
C ALA A 518 -21.77 11.70 -10.10
N ALA A 519 -21.18 12.90 -10.11
CA ALA A 519 -19.89 13.15 -9.46
C ALA A 519 -19.96 12.98 -7.93
N ILE A 520 -21.06 13.42 -7.29
CA ILE A 520 -21.27 13.30 -5.84
C ILE A 520 -21.51 11.84 -5.45
N THR A 521 -22.43 11.15 -6.13
CA THR A 521 -22.69 9.72 -5.88
C THR A 521 -21.46 8.88 -6.17
N GLY A 522 -20.63 9.29 -7.14
CA GLY A 522 -19.33 8.72 -7.44
C GLY A 522 -18.29 8.80 -6.32
N LEU A 523 -18.38 9.78 -5.41
CA LEU A 523 -17.52 9.83 -4.22
C LEU A 523 -17.89 8.74 -3.20
N VAL A 524 -19.13 8.28 -3.25
CA VAL A 524 -19.63 7.24 -2.36
C VAL A 524 -19.19 5.87 -2.88
N ALA A 525 -19.51 5.58 -4.14
CA ALA A 525 -19.09 4.40 -4.88
C ALA A 525 -18.87 4.77 -6.35
N LYS A 526 -17.74 4.37 -6.94
CA LYS A 526 -17.36 4.84 -8.28
C LYS A 526 -18.18 4.16 -9.38
N GLU A 527 -18.63 2.93 -9.13
CA GLU A 527 -19.55 2.20 -9.99
C GLU A 527 -20.91 2.91 -10.16
N ASN A 528 -21.34 3.70 -9.15
CA ASN A 528 -22.64 4.38 -9.18
C ASN A 528 -22.69 5.55 -10.16
N VAL A 529 -21.56 6.03 -10.69
CA VAL A 529 -21.53 7.17 -11.62
C VAL A 529 -22.38 6.88 -12.86
N VAL A 530 -22.17 5.71 -13.49
CA VAL A 530 -22.89 5.32 -14.71
C VAL A 530 -24.38 5.10 -14.42
N GLY A 531 -24.70 4.40 -13.32
CA GLY A 531 -26.10 4.19 -12.91
C GLY A 531 -26.83 5.50 -12.57
N THR A 532 -26.14 6.45 -11.92
CA THR A 532 -26.72 7.77 -11.61
C THR A 532 -26.99 8.55 -12.89
N LEU A 533 -26.07 8.52 -13.86
CA LEU A 533 -26.33 9.13 -15.17
C LEU A 533 -27.54 8.45 -15.85
N ALA A 534 -27.64 7.11 -15.78
CA ALA A 534 -28.71 6.35 -16.44
C ALA A 534 -30.08 6.82 -15.92
N VAL A 535 -30.25 6.80 -14.60
CA VAL A 535 -31.49 7.24 -13.94
C VAL A 535 -31.78 8.73 -14.20
N THR A 536 -30.79 9.61 -14.08
CA THR A 536 -31.01 11.06 -14.18
C THR A 536 -31.27 11.56 -15.60
N PHE A 537 -30.87 10.80 -16.62
CA PHE A 537 -31.20 11.05 -18.02
C PHE A 537 -32.40 10.21 -18.51
N GLY A 538 -33.05 9.44 -17.64
CA GLY A 538 -34.23 8.64 -17.98
C GLY A 538 -33.93 7.47 -18.93
N ILE A 539 -32.73 6.89 -18.84
CA ILE A 539 -32.26 5.79 -19.69
C ILE A 539 -31.98 4.59 -18.79
N SER A 540 -32.64 3.46 -19.04
CA SER A 540 -32.61 2.29 -18.16
C SER A 540 -31.20 1.72 -17.97
N ASN A 541 -30.41 1.61 -19.04
CA ASN A 541 -28.98 1.29 -19.00
C ASN A 541 -28.29 1.88 -20.23
N PHE A 542 -27.07 2.41 -20.08
CA PHE A 542 -26.30 2.98 -21.20
C PHE A 542 -25.41 1.97 -21.91
N ILE A 543 -24.95 0.94 -21.19
CA ILE A 543 -24.02 -0.06 -21.69
C ILE A 543 -24.60 -1.42 -21.38
N ASN A 544 -24.64 -2.30 -22.37
CA ASN A 544 -24.83 -3.72 -22.13
C ASN A 544 -23.48 -4.33 -21.72
N LEU A 545 -23.35 -4.71 -20.45
CA LEU A 545 -22.09 -5.17 -19.85
C LEU A 545 -21.55 -6.46 -20.50
N GLU A 546 -22.41 -7.24 -21.16
CA GLU A 546 -22.04 -8.49 -21.84
C GLU A 546 -21.28 -8.25 -23.16
N ASN A 547 -21.68 -7.22 -23.93
CA ASN A 547 -21.12 -6.96 -25.28
C ASN A 547 -20.31 -5.65 -25.36
N PHE A 548 -20.25 -4.85 -24.28
CA PHE A 548 -19.70 -3.48 -24.29
C PHE A 548 -20.36 -2.57 -25.34
N GLU A 549 -21.61 -2.84 -25.71
CA GLU A 549 -22.36 -2.07 -26.69
C GLU A 549 -23.25 -1.02 -26.01
N LEU A 550 -23.38 0.14 -26.66
CA LEU A 550 -24.22 1.23 -26.17
C LEU A 550 -25.69 0.97 -26.49
N VAL A 551 -26.50 0.89 -25.44
CA VAL A 551 -27.96 0.76 -25.58
C VAL A 551 -28.51 2.09 -26.11
N GLY A 552 -29.17 2.05 -27.28
CA GLY A 552 -29.68 3.25 -27.95
C GLY A 552 -28.68 3.96 -28.89
N GLY A 553 -27.46 3.44 -29.02
CA GLY A 553 -26.43 3.95 -29.93
C GLY A 553 -25.74 5.24 -29.46
N ALA A 554 -24.48 5.43 -29.86
CA ALA A 554 -23.64 6.55 -29.44
C ALA A 554 -24.27 7.93 -29.73
N ALA A 555 -24.96 8.06 -30.87
CA ALA A 555 -25.62 9.32 -31.26
C ALA A 555 -26.79 9.70 -30.35
N GLY A 556 -27.61 8.73 -29.92
CA GLY A 556 -28.74 8.96 -29.02
C GLY A 556 -28.29 9.37 -27.62
N VAL A 557 -27.28 8.68 -27.09
CA VAL A 557 -26.69 8.97 -25.77
C VAL A 557 -25.95 10.32 -25.78
N SER A 558 -25.19 10.62 -26.84
CA SER A 558 -24.51 11.91 -26.98
C SER A 558 -25.50 13.07 -27.05
N ALA A 559 -26.65 12.89 -27.72
CA ALA A 559 -27.71 13.89 -27.77
C ALA A 559 -28.34 14.11 -26.39
N ALA A 560 -28.63 13.04 -25.66
CA ALA A 560 -29.18 13.11 -24.30
C ALA A 560 -28.24 13.85 -23.35
N PHE A 561 -26.93 13.58 -23.40
CA PHE A 561 -25.96 14.23 -22.52
C PHE A 561 -25.75 15.72 -22.80
N SER A 562 -26.04 16.20 -24.02
CA SER A 562 -25.95 17.63 -24.38
C SER A 562 -24.59 18.28 -24.05
N ILE A 563 -23.50 17.50 -24.09
CA ILE A 563 -22.12 17.97 -23.89
C ILE A 563 -21.23 17.56 -25.07
N GLY A 564 -20.18 18.33 -25.33
CA GLY A 564 -19.18 17.99 -26.35
C GLY A 564 -18.12 17.01 -25.84
N SER A 565 -17.35 16.40 -26.76
CA SER A 565 -16.31 15.40 -26.44
C SER A 565 -15.23 15.91 -25.49
N VAL A 566 -14.92 17.21 -25.51
CA VAL A 566 -13.95 17.83 -24.58
C VAL A 566 -14.50 17.90 -23.16
N ALA A 567 -15.77 18.25 -22.99
CA ALA A 567 -16.45 18.26 -21.69
C ALA A 567 -16.61 16.83 -21.13
N ALA A 568 -16.90 15.87 -22.01
CA ALA A 568 -16.92 14.45 -21.67
C ALA A 568 -15.56 13.95 -21.15
N LEU A 569 -14.45 14.29 -21.84
CA LEU A 569 -13.10 13.96 -21.39
C LEU A 569 -12.76 14.62 -20.05
N SER A 570 -13.18 15.88 -19.87
CA SER A 570 -13.03 16.61 -18.62
C SER A 570 -13.76 15.92 -17.45
N PHE A 571 -15.03 15.53 -17.65
CA PHE A 571 -15.80 14.77 -16.66
C PHE A 571 -15.17 13.41 -16.33
N LEU A 572 -14.68 12.70 -17.35
CA LEU A 572 -13.97 11.44 -17.18
C LEU A 572 -12.75 11.64 -16.27
N VAL A 573 -11.88 12.59 -16.59
CA VAL A 573 -10.66 12.87 -15.82
C VAL A 573 -10.98 13.32 -14.40
N PHE A 574 -12.00 14.17 -14.21
CA PHE A 574 -12.45 14.57 -12.88
C PHE A 574 -12.86 13.35 -12.04
N ASN A 575 -13.68 12.46 -12.58
CA ASN A 575 -14.14 11.27 -11.85
C ASN A 575 -13.02 10.26 -11.57
N LEU A 576 -12.03 10.17 -12.46
CA LEU A 576 -10.87 9.29 -12.33
C LEU A 576 -9.88 9.77 -11.26
N PHE A 577 -9.62 11.08 -11.16
CA PHE A 577 -8.60 11.63 -10.26
C PHE A 577 -9.16 12.44 -9.08
N SER A 578 -10.48 12.50 -8.91
CA SER A 578 -11.13 12.94 -7.68
C SER A 578 -10.87 11.98 -6.51
N PRO A 579 -11.23 12.34 -5.27
CA PRO A 579 -11.11 11.44 -4.13
C PRO A 579 -11.74 10.07 -4.41
N PRO A 580 -11.15 8.98 -3.87
CA PRO A 580 -11.68 7.65 -4.07
C PRO A 580 -12.98 7.46 -3.27
N CYS A 581 -13.59 6.28 -3.40
CA CYS A 581 -14.81 5.95 -2.67
C CYS A 581 -14.63 6.07 -1.15
N PHE A 582 -15.72 6.30 -0.41
CA PHE A 582 -15.70 6.46 1.04
C PHE A 582 -15.03 5.28 1.77
N ALA A 583 -15.21 4.06 1.27
CA ALA A 583 -14.54 2.88 1.80
C ALA A 583 -13.00 2.97 1.68
N ALA A 584 -12.49 3.52 0.58
CA ALA A 584 -11.06 3.75 0.41
C ALA A 584 -10.55 4.91 1.29
N ILE A 585 -11.35 5.98 1.47
CA ILE A 585 -11.01 7.07 2.40
C ILE A 585 -10.92 6.54 3.85
N ALA A 586 -11.85 5.67 4.24
CA ALA A 586 -11.81 4.99 5.54
C ALA A 586 -10.55 4.11 5.68
N ALA A 587 -10.16 3.38 4.63
CA ALA A 587 -8.91 2.64 4.61
C ALA A 587 -7.69 3.55 4.74
N ILE A 588 -7.66 4.71 4.06
CA ILE A 588 -6.59 5.71 4.22
C ILE A 588 -6.51 6.18 5.67
N ARG A 589 -7.66 6.46 6.30
CA ARG A 589 -7.69 6.86 7.72
C ARG A 589 -7.10 5.79 8.63
N ALA A 590 -7.44 4.53 8.40
CA ALA A 590 -6.93 3.41 9.19
C ALA A 590 -5.42 3.20 9.06
N GLU A 591 -4.81 3.49 7.89
CA GLU A 591 -3.37 3.29 7.67
C GLU A 591 -2.48 4.49 8.03
N VAL A 592 -3.04 5.70 7.89
CA VAL A 592 -2.33 6.97 8.14
C VAL A 592 -2.38 7.38 9.61
N ASP A 593 -3.44 6.95 10.32
CA ASP A 593 -3.73 7.21 11.73
C ASP A 593 -3.70 8.71 12.09
N SER A 594 -4.27 9.56 11.22
CA SER A 594 -4.34 10.99 11.46
C SER A 594 -5.45 11.66 10.64
N ALA A 595 -6.39 12.34 11.31
CA ALA A 595 -7.48 13.06 10.67
C ALA A 595 -7.00 14.16 9.72
N LYS A 596 -6.02 14.93 10.18
CA LYS A 596 -5.42 16.03 9.42
C LYS A 596 -4.83 15.54 8.10
N TRP A 597 -4.14 14.41 8.12
CA TRP A 597 -3.56 13.82 6.91
C TRP A 597 -4.61 13.19 6.00
N THR A 598 -5.66 12.55 6.53
CA THR A 598 -6.74 12.00 5.71
C THR A 598 -7.50 13.11 4.98
N TRP A 599 -7.90 14.17 5.68
CA TRP A 599 -8.58 15.30 5.03
C TRP A 599 -7.65 16.09 4.11
N GLY A 600 -6.37 16.19 4.45
CA GLY A 600 -5.35 16.72 3.54
C GLY A 600 -5.23 15.89 2.25
N ALA A 601 -5.33 14.55 2.35
CA ALA A 601 -5.31 13.65 1.21
C ALA A 601 -6.54 13.85 0.30
N VAL A 602 -7.73 13.91 0.89
CA VAL A 602 -8.99 14.17 0.18
C VAL A 602 -8.97 15.53 -0.51
N ALA A 603 -8.57 16.59 0.21
CA ALA A 603 -8.49 17.93 -0.34
C ALA A 603 -7.48 18.02 -1.51
N PHE A 604 -6.33 17.37 -1.37
CA PHE A 604 -5.32 17.32 -2.44
C PHE A 604 -5.81 16.53 -3.66
N GLN A 605 -6.44 15.37 -3.47
CA GLN A 605 -7.01 14.57 -4.57
C GLN A 605 -8.10 15.35 -5.30
N LEU A 606 -9.01 16.01 -4.57
CA LEU A 606 -10.03 16.88 -5.16
C LEU A 606 -9.41 18.04 -5.93
N SER A 607 -8.40 18.69 -5.37
CA SER A 607 -7.67 19.78 -6.00
C SER A 607 -6.98 19.35 -7.30
N MET A 608 -6.36 18.16 -7.30
CA MET A 608 -5.71 17.58 -8.47
C MET A 608 -6.74 17.23 -9.55
N GLY A 609 -7.82 16.53 -9.20
CA GLY A 609 -8.90 16.17 -10.13
C GLY A 609 -9.56 17.41 -10.76
N TYR A 610 -9.87 18.42 -9.95
CA TYR A 610 -10.44 19.70 -10.42
C TYR A 610 -9.49 20.43 -11.37
N SER A 611 -8.22 20.60 -10.99
CA SER A 611 -7.24 21.33 -11.79
C SER A 611 -6.97 20.65 -13.13
N LEU A 612 -6.83 19.31 -13.14
CA LEU A 612 -6.62 18.54 -14.37
C LEU A 612 -7.82 18.64 -15.31
N SER A 613 -9.03 18.48 -14.78
CA SER A 613 -10.27 18.60 -15.55
C SER A 613 -10.44 20.03 -16.11
N PHE A 614 -10.09 21.07 -15.34
CA PHE A 614 -10.10 22.46 -15.81
C PHE A 614 -9.15 22.68 -16.99
N PHE A 615 -7.89 22.25 -16.87
CA PHE A 615 -6.94 22.40 -17.96
C PHE A 615 -7.36 21.63 -19.21
N ILE A 616 -7.89 20.41 -19.05
CA ILE A 616 -8.36 19.61 -20.19
C ILE A 616 -9.54 20.29 -20.90
N TYR A 617 -10.52 20.81 -20.14
CA TYR A 617 -11.66 21.47 -20.75
C TYR A 617 -11.26 22.77 -21.47
N GLN A 618 -10.48 23.62 -20.81
CA GLN A 618 -10.14 24.95 -21.34
C GLN A 618 -9.12 24.88 -22.48
N ILE A 619 -8.09 24.03 -22.36
CA ILE A 619 -7.12 23.82 -23.44
C ILE A 619 -7.79 23.07 -24.60
N GLY A 620 -8.62 22.06 -24.30
CA GLY A 620 -9.34 21.31 -25.32
C GLY A 620 -10.25 22.19 -26.15
N THR A 621 -11.10 23.02 -25.51
CA THR A 621 -12.00 23.96 -26.19
C THR A 621 -11.24 25.04 -26.95
N LEU A 622 -10.11 25.51 -26.43
CA LEU A 622 -9.25 26.45 -27.15
C LEU A 622 -8.68 25.83 -28.44
N ILE A 623 -8.31 24.54 -28.41
CA ILE A 623 -7.77 23.84 -29.58
C ILE A 623 -8.88 23.51 -30.59
N THR A 624 -10.00 22.97 -30.14
CA THR A 624 -11.06 22.46 -31.03
C THR A 624 -12.00 23.56 -31.53
N GLU A 625 -12.35 24.51 -30.65
CA GLU A 625 -13.37 25.52 -30.92
C GLU A 625 -12.77 26.94 -31.06
N LYS A 626 -11.45 27.10 -30.86
CA LYS A 626 -10.74 28.41 -30.90
C LYS A 626 -11.31 29.47 -29.95
N ARG A 627 -12.03 29.03 -28.92
CA ARG A 627 -12.61 29.87 -27.87
C ARG A 627 -12.34 29.27 -26.50
N LEU A 628 -12.29 30.11 -25.48
CA LEU A 628 -12.23 29.64 -24.10
C LEU A 628 -13.61 29.10 -23.68
N GLY A 629 -13.60 28.02 -22.90
CA GLY A 629 -14.81 27.41 -22.37
C GLY A 629 -15.55 28.34 -21.41
N THR A 630 -16.83 28.01 -21.15
CA THR A 630 -17.64 28.76 -20.21
C THR A 630 -17.02 28.74 -18.81
N GLY A 631 -17.15 29.84 -18.06
CA GLY A 631 -16.61 29.93 -16.70
C GLY A 631 -15.07 29.95 -16.60
N PHE A 632 -14.34 30.28 -17.68
CA PHE A 632 -12.86 30.34 -17.65
C PHE A 632 -12.30 31.19 -16.51
N VAL A 633 -12.78 32.44 -16.36
CA VAL A 633 -12.29 33.38 -15.33
C VAL A 633 -12.49 32.85 -13.90
N PRO A 634 -13.71 32.47 -13.46
CA PRO A 634 -13.91 31.93 -12.12
C PRO A 634 -13.15 30.61 -11.89
N GLY A 635 -13.06 29.74 -12.91
CA GLY A 635 -12.26 28.51 -12.82
C GLY A 635 -10.76 28.77 -12.68
N LEU A 636 -10.23 29.75 -13.42
CA LEU A 636 -8.83 30.17 -13.34
C LEU A 636 -8.51 30.72 -11.95
N ILE A 637 -9.39 31.54 -11.39
CA ILE A 637 -9.25 32.05 -10.01
C ILE A 637 -9.18 30.89 -9.02
N ALA A 638 -10.10 29.91 -9.12
CA ALA A 638 -10.11 28.74 -8.25
C ALA A 638 -8.81 27.93 -8.35
N VAL A 639 -8.32 27.66 -9.58
CA VAL A 639 -7.07 26.93 -9.81
C VAL A 639 -5.85 27.72 -9.29
N LEU A 640 -5.81 29.04 -9.49
CA LEU A 640 -4.74 29.90 -8.95
C LEU A 640 -4.72 29.90 -7.42
N VAL A 641 -5.88 29.89 -6.77
CA VAL A 641 -5.97 29.74 -5.30
C VAL A 641 -5.41 28.38 -4.86
N ILE A 642 -5.81 27.29 -5.53
CA ILE A 642 -5.28 25.94 -5.26
C ILE A 642 -3.76 25.91 -5.39
N ILE A 643 -3.23 26.42 -6.51
CA ILE A 643 -1.78 26.47 -6.77
C ILE A 643 -1.07 27.31 -5.71
N SER A 644 -1.65 28.45 -5.32
CA SER A 644 -1.09 29.34 -4.30
C SER A 644 -1.01 28.66 -2.93
N ILE A 645 -2.08 27.96 -2.52
CA ILE A 645 -2.11 27.18 -1.26
C ILE A 645 -1.02 26.10 -1.30
N ILE A 646 -0.92 25.34 -2.38
CA ILE A 646 0.09 24.30 -2.55
C ILE A 646 1.50 24.92 -2.52
N ALA A 647 1.71 26.05 -3.18
CA ALA A 647 3.00 26.75 -3.21
C ALA A 647 3.41 27.25 -1.82
N VAL A 648 2.47 27.80 -1.03
CA VAL A 648 2.71 28.22 0.35
C VAL A 648 3.08 27.01 1.23
N LEU A 649 2.39 25.89 1.08
CA LEU A 649 2.70 24.65 1.80
C LEU A 649 4.10 24.12 1.42
N MET A 650 4.44 24.14 0.13
CA MET A 650 5.77 23.79 -0.38
C MET A 650 6.86 24.71 0.16
N TYR A 651 6.59 26.02 0.27
CA TYR A 651 7.52 26.99 0.83
C TYR A 651 7.74 26.76 2.33
N ARG A 652 6.67 26.52 3.10
CA ARG A 652 6.76 26.19 4.54
C ARG A 652 7.60 24.94 4.78
N GLY A 653 7.37 23.86 4.02
CA GLY A 653 8.17 22.64 4.11
C GLY A 653 9.66 22.86 3.78
N SER A 654 9.95 23.74 2.81
CA SER A 654 11.33 24.13 2.48
C SER A 654 12.00 25.01 3.55
N LYS A 655 11.22 25.84 4.27
CA LYS A 655 11.75 26.69 5.35
C LYS A 655 12.06 25.86 6.59
N GLU A 656 11.20 24.90 6.93
CA GLU A 656 11.44 23.93 8.00
C GLU A 656 12.72 23.12 7.74
N LYS A 657 12.97 22.75 6.47
CA LYS A 657 14.26 22.18 6.01
C LYS A 657 15.46 23.09 6.30
N SER A 658 15.35 24.39 6.05
CA SER A 658 16.46 25.34 6.31
C SER A 658 16.74 25.50 7.80
N LEU A 659 15.70 25.48 8.64
CA LEU A 659 15.81 25.58 10.09
C LEU A 659 16.45 24.33 10.70
N VAL A 660 16.04 23.12 10.29
CA VAL A 660 16.66 21.86 10.76
C VAL A 660 18.13 21.77 10.35
N LYS A 661 18.49 22.23 9.14
CA LYS A 661 19.89 22.31 8.71
C LYS A 661 20.69 23.37 9.47
N ALA A 662 20.07 24.46 9.87
CA ALA A 662 20.72 25.53 10.64
C ALA A 662 20.96 25.09 12.09
N THR A 663 19.98 24.44 12.75
CA THR A 663 20.17 23.91 14.11
C THR A 663 21.19 22.77 14.16
N GLN A 664 21.28 21.93 13.12
CA GLN A 664 22.38 20.95 13.00
C GLN A 664 23.77 21.57 12.79
N LYS A 665 23.85 22.84 12.36
CA LYS A 665 25.11 23.59 12.17
C LYS A 665 25.51 24.46 13.36
N VAL A 666 24.60 24.73 14.30
CA VAL A 666 24.85 25.58 15.48
C VAL A 666 25.14 24.72 16.72
N GLY A 667 24.81 23.42 16.67
CA GLY A 667 25.23 22.42 17.66
C GLY A 667 26.53 21.68 17.31
N SER A 668 27.22 22.09 16.25
CA SER A 668 28.62 21.73 15.92
C SER A 668 29.53 22.87 16.32
#